data_AF-A0A952ZVL2-F1
#
_entry.id   AF-A0A952ZVL2-F1
#
_cell.length_a   1.000
_cell.length_b   1.000
_cell.length_c   1.000
_cell.angle_alpha   90.00
_cell.angle_beta   90.00
_cell.angle_gamma   90.00
#
_symmetry.space_group_name_H-M   'P 1'
#
loop_
_entity.id
_entity.type
_entity.pdbx_description
1 polymer ?
#
loop_
_entity_poly.entity_id
_entity_poly.type
_entity_poly.pdbx_seq_one_letter_code
_entity_poly.pdbx_strand_id
1 'polypeptide(L)'
;MKTLPRHLWRSVVGRTLLLGGLLLGTGIATPTASAQRGGRTAPAATEGLTVTDTTIGLRLKIVSSRGADIIVIDKIHAGTRSAQMELKTGDVLTHINDQPVNSLEQASQLIEAWTTNQDGALSLLLSRGKAKLKFFLYPLRETANSARPVRPPLPGSEGRTAAGRGAPAAAATQVQNAKREAVRGRRFAASQQPVTLARGDLTDPWTIPGLAPRSADRTGINVLRRVFIDPATGELAFAGVYDPAFATGPIDYSTLLHDALRSPAPSFSLEPTAASKAAGAAFVRQFDQQMQTNLSDLAAGKAWLLGIFNQLLTNPNLEADRRRFVARGVELLGASADEIPGCVRGMLGQAPAGSPEWALFWSYCYTKLGSLGGATFVRAGAANDSAGLSIALDLLGVLPTINSIRQQKQSGALSESQAQAQAEVAIWGAIFRNCGVPSQRWQSAGDRAGRSGDITAFRAVADEVNANLVRERIIEPWLNGLVLSESFLQAQHRMPALEVAPVFLDGLAPTSELARTFLAADWTLKTLGTTPELATRVPGHVTPSQFSARLEAERDVHELGDLSVRFWLVPEAVPLSAAPDGSVIAFGDARPGVRARIMSHDRCNSTAARRLAEDAMQGYAAMLTTRYADYARALPELHRLREAAKILALVRWAQARGTKLAPPFPPAPVAPLPAQFQRGFWTGNFDSSGGRTFFGLVAIGGVDFGPDAGNGWVQAGIDPALKTSAAGQLLASAGLGRAAVDAAAKGDLESARALADQSARAMTGDFDFTGHPALVGIPEASPPSPVDAVLLQGEMLAQTRQNIDLMERAQKILRQTGVGDLPRAEALEQWNRGEGNLKQLQTLATIREFPLPTRQVVQLLRNGDWNQLPKPPPVAAAPAAPPAKPRPAVDPEERARIRGEITQLRTELCRIQTQLRRFNATIQSDLDQRAEWEKVTNDAYESALKRAQEKFEEFSVDFPGDILKEKLATVTDPAERAKIERALRLVDRFKDAYTTRDFSDWASKEEFTREEIVEGIKQIMEICEVEKRIKDYLEKKWGLKRAIAFYEAADDLVTSAYDVSAEVIAWRRLKQLNRNSDDFLKATEASGRRLRELIAAIHEREIRLGLDPGSTKEPCAAP
;
A
#
# COMPACT_ATOMS: atom_id res chain seq x y z
N MET A 1 -18.53 1.15 31.08
CA MET A 1 -17.42 1.31 32.04
C MET A 1 -17.81 2.04 33.34
N LYS A 2 -19.06 1.95 33.84
CA LYS A 2 -19.55 2.80 34.97
C LYS A 2 -19.22 2.30 36.40
N THR A 3 -18.31 1.33 36.56
CA THR A 3 -17.97 0.73 37.87
C THR A 3 -16.51 0.28 37.95
N LEU A 4 -15.61 1.22 38.24
CA LEU A 4 -14.27 0.97 38.81
C LEU A 4 -14.13 1.75 40.15
N PRO A 5 -13.15 1.45 41.03
CA PRO A 5 -13.54 1.11 42.40
C PRO A 5 -13.34 2.25 43.41
N ARG A 6 -14.42 2.59 44.12
CA ARG A 6 -14.50 3.57 45.23
C ARG A 6 -13.58 3.28 46.43
N HIS A 7 -12.84 2.18 46.42
CA HIS A 7 -12.12 1.62 47.57
C HIS A 7 -10.66 2.08 47.64
N LEU A 8 -10.00 2.27 46.49
CA LEU A 8 -8.56 2.57 46.47
C LEU A 8 -8.22 4.03 46.71
N TRP A 9 -9.09 4.96 46.29
CA TRP A 9 -8.89 6.39 46.52
C TRP A 9 -9.08 6.80 47.98
N ARG A 10 -9.86 6.01 48.76
CA ARG A 10 -9.83 6.07 50.23
C ARG A 10 -8.46 5.71 50.81
N SER A 11 -7.67 4.89 50.13
CA SER A 11 -6.29 4.56 50.52
C SER A 11 -5.31 5.65 50.12
N VAL A 12 -5.29 6.11 48.85
CA VAL A 12 -4.29 7.09 48.39
C VAL A 12 -4.52 8.48 49.02
N VAL A 13 -5.64 9.13 48.75
CA VAL A 13 -5.94 10.47 49.30
C VAL A 13 -6.09 10.42 50.82
N GLY A 14 -6.64 9.33 51.35
CA GLY A 14 -6.69 9.08 52.80
C GLY A 14 -5.31 9.01 53.44
N ARG A 15 -4.37 8.22 52.91
CA ARG A 15 -2.99 8.13 53.46
C ARG A 15 -2.22 9.44 53.32
N THR A 16 -2.39 10.22 52.25
CA THR A 16 -1.77 11.54 52.12
C THR A 16 -2.30 12.58 53.13
N LEU A 17 -3.52 12.37 53.67
CA LEU A 17 -4.11 13.16 54.77
C LEU A 17 -3.95 12.53 56.17
N LEU A 18 -3.58 11.24 56.26
CA LEU A 18 -3.41 10.46 57.50
C LEU A 18 -1.94 10.16 57.87
N LEU A 19 -0.95 10.59 57.07
CA LEU A 19 0.47 10.61 57.46
C LEU A 19 0.80 11.66 58.54
N GLY A 20 -0.20 12.03 59.34
CA GLY A 20 -0.15 12.89 60.52
C GLY A 20 -0.93 12.31 61.70
N GLY A 21 -0.79 11.00 61.97
CA GLY A 21 -0.94 10.40 63.32
C GLY A 21 -2.35 10.20 63.92
N LEU A 22 -2.60 8.93 64.31
CA LEU A 22 -3.41 8.47 65.47
C LEU A 22 -4.97 8.50 65.44
N LEU A 23 -5.52 7.39 65.97
CA LEU A 23 -6.86 7.13 66.55
C LEU A 23 -8.05 6.61 65.68
N LEU A 24 -8.38 5.33 65.93
CA LEU A 24 -9.71 4.70 66.13
C LEU A 24 -10.83 4.75 65.04
N GLY A 25 -11.14 3.59 64.45
CA GLY A 25 -12.24 2.74 64.97
C GLY A 25 -13.66 2.81 64.37
N THR A 26 -14.15 1.65 63.91
CA THR A 26 -15.57 1.22 63.72
C THR A 26 -16.35 1.66 62.46
N GLY A 27 -17.38 0.89 62.12
CA GLY A 27 -18.31 1.10 60.99
C GLY A 27 -19.62 0.34 61.22
N ILE A 28 -20.55 0.33 60.26
CA ILE A 28 -21.74 -0.56 60.16
C ILE A 28 -22.37 -0.43 58.76
N ALA A 29 -23.17 -1.42 58.33
CA ALA A 29 -23.79 -1.53 56.99
C ALA A 29 -25.33 -1.42 57.02
N THR A 30 -25.95 -1.23 55.84
CA THR A 30 -27.42 -1.25 55.63
C THR A 30 -27.78 -1.98 54.31
N PRO A 31 -28.85 -2.81 54.30
CA PRO A 31 -29.37 -3.44 53.07
C PRO A 31 -30.64 -2.75 52.52
N THR A 32 -31.02 -3.14 51.30
CA THR A 32 -32.14 -2.60 50.49
C THR A 32 -33.28 -3.61 50.28
N ALA A 33 -34.45 -3.14 49.86
CA ALA A 33 -35.54 -3.97 49.31
C ALA A 33 -36.39 -3.19 48.28
N SER A 34 -37.16 -3.91 47.43
CA SER A 34 -37.84 -3.39 46.22
C SER A 34 -39.17 -4.13 45.95
N ALA A 35 -40.06 -3.59 45.09
CA ALA A 35 -41.12 -4.37 44.41
C ALA A 35 -41.79 -3.62 43.22
N GLN A 36 -42.45 -4.39 42.32
CA GLN A 36 -43.34 -3.95 41.22
C GLN A 36 -44.79 -4.45 41.50
N ARG A 37 -45.84 -4.42 40.65
CA ARG A 37 -46.04 -4.19 39.19
C ARG A 37 -47.54 -3.94 38.89
N GLY A 38 -47.92 -3.45 37.71
CA GLY A 38 -49.33 -3.46 37.26
C GLY A 38 -49.55 -3.01 35.79
N GLY A 39 -50.49 -3.63 35.06
CA GLY A 39 -50.78 -3.35 33.65
C GLY A 39 -52.26 -3.49 33.27
N ARG A 40 -52.63 -3.23 32.00
CA ARG A 40 -54.04 -3.31 31.51
C ARG A 40 -54.14 -3.53 29.98
N THR A 41 -55.26 -4.09 29.53
CA THR A 41 -55.59 -4.49 28.13
C THR A 41 -56.66 -3.58 27.47
N ALA A 42 -56.95 -3.79 26.17
CA ALA A 42 -57.83 -2.94 25.33
C ALA A 42 -58.85 -3.76 24.48
N PRO A 43 -59.95 -3.15 23.95
CA PRO A 43 -61.10 -3.86 23.34
C PRO A 43 -61.16 -3.86 21.79
N ALA A 44 -62.19 -4.51 21.23
CA ALA A 44 -62.38 -4.89 19.81
C ALA A 44 -63.16 -3.87 18.93
N ALA A 45 -63.27 -4.16 17.62
CA ALA A 45 -63.83 -3.27 16.58
C ALA A 45 -64.74 -3.99 15.56
N THR A 46 -65.57 -3.22 14.83
CA THR A 46 -66.65 -3.63 13.91
C THR A 46 -66.23 -3.66 12.43
N GLU A 47 -67.03 -4.31 11.56
CA GLU A 47 -66.74 -4.53 10.12
C GLU A 47 -67.01 -3.31 9.21
N GLY A 48 -66.31 -3.26 8.07
CA GLY A 48 -66.36 -2.16 7.09
C GLY A 48 -66.01 -2.58 5.65
N LEU A 49 -66.22 -1.68 4.69
CA LEU A 49 -66.17 -1.92 3.23
C LEU A 49 -64.79 -2.43 2.74
N THR A 50 -64.78 -3.39 1.81
CA THR A 50 -63.54 -4.01 1.27
C THR A 50 -63.41 -3.88 -0.25
N VAL A 51 -62.21 -3.62 -0.76
CA VAL A 51 -61.83 -3.77 -2.18
C VAL A 51 -60.60 -4.67 -2.28
N THR A 52 -60.54 -5.46 -3.35
CA THR A 52 -59.51 -6.48 -3.57
C THR A 52 -58.71 -6.13 -4.82
N ASP A 53 -57.42 -5.83 -4.67
CA ASP A 53 -56.50 -5.62 -5.79
C ASP A 53 -55.72 -6.92 -6.03
N THR A 54 -55.94 -7.50 -7.21
CA THR A 54 -55.33 -8.79 -7.58
C THR A 54 -53.90 -8.66 -8.11
N THR A 55 -53.45 -7.45 -8.47
CA THR A 55 -52.17 -7.21 -9.14
C THR A 55 -51.01 -7.10 -8.15
N ILE A 56 -51.20 -6.39 -7.03
CA ILE A 56 -50.20 -6.34 -5.94
C ILE A 56 -50.47 -7.32 -4.80
N GLY A 57 -51.60 -8.04 -4.84
CA GLY A 57 -51.93 -9.09 -3.86
C GLY A 57 -52.39 -8.56 -2.50
N LEU A 58 -52.97 -7.36 -2.47
CA LEU A 58 -53.50 -6.73 -1.25
C LEU A 58 -55.01 -6.62 -1.32
N ARG A 59 -55.67 -6.96 -0.21
CA ARG A 59 -57.04 -6.56 0.07
C ARG A 59 -57.01 -5.43 1.07
N LEU A 60 -57.62 -4.31 0.74
CA LEU A 60 -57.72 -3.13 1.60
C LEU A 60 -59.15 -3.01 2.14
N LYS A 61 -59.30 -2.50 3.35
CA LYS A 61 -60.59 -2.10 3.91
C LYS A 61 -60.49 -0.78 4.66
N ILE A 62 -61.60 -0.07 4.75
CA ILE A 62 -61.74 1.05 5.69
C ILE A 62 -62.14 0.51 7.05
N VAL A 63 -61.51 1.03 8.10
CA VAL A 63 -61.94 0.88 9.50
C VAL A 63 -62.11 2.26 10.10
N SER A 64 -63.32 2.60 10.53
CA SER A 64 -63.59 3.86 11.23
C SER A 64 -63.08 3.77 12.68
N SER A 65 -62.11 4.60 13.03
CA SER A 65 -61.50 4.63 14.37
C SER A 65 -61.50 6.05 14.93
N ARG A 66 -62.19 6.25 16.06
CA ARG A 66 -62.34 7.55 16.75
C ARG A 66 -62.84 8.69 15.84
N GLY A 67 -63.73 8.39 14.89
CA GLY A 67 -64.32 9.38 13.98
C GLY A 67 -63.46 9.73 12.76
N ALA A 68 -62.35 9.02 12.53
CA ALA A 68 -61.60 9.07 11.27
C ALA A 68 -61.62 7.71 10.58
N ASP A 69 -61.87 7.71 9.27
CA ASP A 69 -61.72 6.51 8.44
C ASP A 69 -60.25 6.29 8.12
N ILE A 70 -59.74 5.10 8.43
CA ILE A 70 -58.37 4.70 8.12
C ILE A 70 -58.36 3.47 7.22
N ILE A 71 -57.47 3.47 6.23
CA ILE A 71 -57.29 2.36 5.30
C ILE A 71 -56.34 1.35 5.95
N VAL A 72 -56.75 0.09 6.07
CA VAL A 72 -55.92 -0.98 6.62
C VAL A 72 -55.79 -2.14 5.65
N ILE A 73 -54.64 -2.82 5.67
CA ILE A 73 -54.44 -4.07 4.96
C ILE A 73 -55.29 -5.15 5.64
N ASP A 74 -56.34 -5.62 4.96
CA ASP A 74 -57.22 -6.69 5.43
C ASP A 74 -56.59 -8.06 5.20
N LYS A 75 -56.09 -8.29 3.99
CA LYS A 75 -55.53 -9.58 3.58
C LYS A 75 -54.36 -9.40 2.63
N ILE A 76 -53.41 -10.32 2.73
CA ILE A 76 -52.26 -10.42 1.83
C ILE A 76 -52.35 -11.79 1.15
N HIS A 77 -52.28 -11.81 -0.17
CA HIS A 77 -52.35 -13.04 -0.95
C HIS A 77 -50.97 -13.73 -0.95
N ALA A 78 -50.93 -15.00 -0.55
CA ALA A 78 -49.70 -15.79 -0.53
C ALA A 78 -49.10 -15.90 -1.94
N GLY A 79 -47.76 -15.87 -2.03
CA GLY A 79 -47.03 -15.92 -3.31
C GLY A 79 -46.89 -14.57 -4.02
N THR A 80 -47.50 -13.49 -3.52
CA THR A 80 -47.37 -12.13 -4.10
C THR A 80 -46.21 -11.34 -3.49
N ARG A 81 -45.75 -10.27 -4.16
CA ARG A 81 -44.67 -9.41 -3.62
C ARG A 81 -45.02 -8.83 -2.25
N SER A 82 -46.28 -8.48 -2.03
CA SER A 82 -46.76 -8.01 -0.73
C SER A 82 -46.53 -9.01 0.41
N ALA A 83 -46.60 -10.32 0.14
CA ALA A 83 -46.25 -11.36 1.10
C ALA A 83 -44.73 -11.48 1.32
N GLN A 84 -43.92 -11.24 0.28
CA GLN A 84 -42.45 -11.27 0.36
C GLN A 84 -41.88 -10.06 1.13
N MET A 85 -42.58 -8.92 1.13
CA MET A 85 -42.13 -7.68 1.78
C MET A 85 -42.52 -7.55 3.27
N GLU A 86 -42.93 -8.63 3.94
CA GLU A 86 -43.36 -8.62 5.36
C GLU A 86 -44.42 -7.55 5.72
N LEU A 87 -45.27 -7.20 4.75
CA LEU A 87 -46.52 -6.51 5.04
C LEU A 87 -47.37 -7.40 5.96
N LYS A 88 -48.18 -6.79 6.83
CA LYS A 88 -49.03 -7.53 7.79
C LYS A 88 -50.47 -7.05 7.70
N THR A 89 -51.40 -8.00 7.79
CA THR A 89 -52.81 -7.68 8.06
C THR A 89 -52.89 -6.81 9.32
N GLY A 90 -53.58 -5.68 9.20
CA GLY A 90 -53.69 -4.65 10.24
C GLY A 90 -52.73 -3.47 10.11
N ASP A 91 -51.79 -3.47 9.16
CA ASP A 91 -50.99 -2.27 8.85
C ASP A 91 -51.89 -1.17 8.26
N VAL A 92 -51.73 0.07 8.75
CA VAL A 92 -52.54 1.23 8.32
C VAL A 92 -51.84 1.95 7.17
N LEU A 93 -52.45 1.98 5.98
CA LEU A 93 -51.92 2.69 4.82
C LEU A 93 -52.19 4.19 4.94
N THR A 94 -51.12 4.99 4.87
CA THR A 94 -51.20 6.45 5.04
C THR A 94 -50.83 7.21 3.77
N HIS A 95 -49.85 6.72 3.00
CA HIS A 95 -49.44 7.33 1.72
C HIS A 95 -49.13 6.27 0.67
N ILE A 96 -49.39 6.60 -0.59
CA ILE A 96 -48.94 5.86 -1.79
C ILE A 96 -48.18 6.85 -2.68
N ASN A 97 -46.97 6.50 -3.11
CA ASN A 97 -46.08 7.37 -3.90
C ASN A 97 -45.94 8.78 -3.28
N ASP A 98 -45.76 8.81 -1.95
CA ASP A 98 -45.71 10.02 -1.11
C ASP A 98 -46.96 10.93 -1.14
N GLN A 99 -48.05 10.51 -1.80
CA GLN A 99 -49.36 11.16 -1.70
C GLN A 99 -50.20 10.56 -0.56
N PRO A 100 -50.83 11.37 0.30
CA PRO A 100 -51.67 10.87 1.40
C PRO A 100 -52.95 10.23 0.85
N VAL A 101 -53.38 9.13 1.47
CA VAL A 101 -54.55 8.34 1.02
C VAL A 101 -55.65 8.38 2.07
N ASN A 102 -56.77 9.00 1.71
CA ASN A 102 -57.88 9.28 2.61
C ASN A 102 -59.15 8.48 2.28
N SER A 103 -59.23 7.83 1.11
CA SER A 103 -60.32 6.93 0.75
C SER A 103 -59.81 5.67 0.04
N LEU A 104 -60.60 4.59 0.11
CA LEU A 104 -60.27 3.32 -0.53
C LEU A 104 -60.19 3.46 -2.07
N GLU A 105 -61.04 4.31 -2.63
CA GLU A 105 -61.07 4.63 -4.06
C GLU A 105 -59.79 5.36 -4.50
N GLN A 106 -59.33 6.34 -3.72
CA GLN A 106 -58.05 7.01 -3.96
C GLN A 106 -56.87 6.04 -3.87
N ALA A 107 -56.92 5.05 -2.96
CA ALA A 107 -55.90 4.02 -2.85
C ALA A 107 -55.83 3.15 -4.11
N SER A 108 -56.98 2.67 -4.58
CA SER A 108 -57.08 1.87 -5.81
C SER A 108 -56.61 2.65 -7.03
N GLN A 109 -57.05 3.91 -7.21
CA GLN A 109 -56.62 4.75 -8.33
C GLN A 109 -55.09 4.96 -8.37
N LEU A 110 -54.44 5.17 -7.22
CA LEU A 110 -52.98 5.36 -7.16
C LEU A 110 -52.19 4.06 -7.42
N ILE A 111 -52.75 2.89 -7.05
CA ILE A 111 -52.14 1.59 -7.36
C ILE A 111 -52.32 1.26 -8.84
N GLU A 112 -53.52 1.48 -9.39
CA GLU A 112 -53.86 1.24 -10.80
C GLU A 112 -53.08 2.16 -11.76
N ALA A 113 -52.93 3.43 -11.39
CA ALA A 113 -52.07 4.36 -12.12
C ALA A 113 -50.60 3.88 -12.17
N TRP A 114 -50.10 3.25 -11.09
CA TRP A 114 -48.76 2.68 -11.08
C TRP A 114 -48.64 1.39 -11.88
N THR A 115 -49.58 0.44 -11.74
CA THR A 115 -49.54 -0.83 -12.51
C THR A 115 -49.61 -0.58 -14.01
N THR A 116 -50.32 0.48 -14.44
CA THR A 116 -50.43 0.88 -15.84
C THR A 116 -49.14 1.52 -16.38
N ASN A 117 -48.37 2.24 -15.56
CA ASN A 117 -47.27 3.10 -16.04
C ASN A 117 -45.88 2.43 -16.09
N GLN A 118 -45.73 1.21 -15.54
CA GLN A 118 -44.57 0.27 -15.56
C GLN A 118 -43.14 0.75 -15.22
N ASP A 119 -42.83 2.05 -15.20
CA ASP A 119 -41.52 2.59 -14.84
C ASP A 119 -41.56 3.24 -13.45
N GLY A 120 -40.90 2.59 -12.48
CA GLY A 120 -40.72 3.06 -11.10
C GLY A 120 -41.25 2.10 -10.04
N ALA A 121 -40.87 2.36 -8.78
CA ALA A 121 -41.35 1.60 -7.63
C ALA A 121 -42.57 2.27 -6.99
N LEU A 122 -43.62 1.50 -6.72
CA LEU A 122 -44.75 1.91 -5.89
C LEU A 122 -44.30 2.01 -4.45
N SER A 123 -44.26 3.22 -3.91
CA SER A 123 -43.94 3.42 -2.50
C SER A 123 -45.18 3.39 -1.63
N LEU A 124 -45.15 2.62 -0.54
CA LEU A 124 -46.23 2.55 0.45
C LEU A 124 -45.71 3.05 1.80
N LEU A 125 -46.35 4.07 2.40
CA LEU A 125 -46.08 4.49 3.77
C LEU A 125 -47.16 3.96 4.72
N LEU A 126 -46.78 3.00 5.56
CA LEU A 126 -47.64 2.29 6.50
C LEU A 126 -47.37 2.74 7.94
N SER A 127 -48.39 2.69 8.80
CA SER A 127 -48.27 2.83 10.25
C SER A 127 -48.58 1.51 10.95
N ARG A 128 -47.64 1.02 11.76
CA ARG A 128 -47.73 -0.22 12.53
C ARG A 128 -47.56 0.13 14.02
N GLY A 129 -48.68 0.40 14.69
CA GLY A 129 -48.68 0.96 16.05
C GLY A 129 -48.11 2.38 16.06
N LYS A 130 -46.98 2.59 16.76
CA LYS A 130 -46.24 3.88 16.77
C LYS A 130 -45.18 4.00 15.67
N ALA A 131 -44.86 2.93 14.95
CA ALA A 131 -43.84 2.95 13.90
C ALA A 131 -44.45 3.38 12.56
N LYS A 132 -43.73 4.21 11.80
CA LYS A 132 -43.96 4.45 10.38
C LYS A 132 -42.96 3.63 9.57
N LEU A 133 -43.42 2.94 8.52
CA LEU A 133 -42.63 2.03 7.70
C LEU A 133 -42.86 2.38 6.22
N LYS A 134 -41.79 2.58 5.44
CA LYS A 134 -41.87 2.86 3.99
C LYS A 134 -41.40 1.63 3.22
N PHE A 135 -42.22 1.15 2.29
CA PHE A 135 -41.93 0.00 1.43
C PHE A 135 -41.89 0.45 -0.04
N PHE A 136 -41.23 -0.34 -0.90
CA PHE A 136 -41.08 -0.08 -2.33
C PHE A 136 -41.35 -1.37 -3.13
N LEU A 137 -42.49 -1.42 -3.82
CA LEU A 137 -42.89 -2.51 -4.70
C LEU A 137 -42.47 -2.17 -6.14
N TYR A 138 -41.58 -2.97 -6.73
CA TYR A 138 -41.18 -2.83 -8.14
C TYR A 138 -42.05 -3.73 -9.03
N PRO A 139 -42.25 -3.41 -10.32
CA PRO A 139 -42.97 -4.30 -11.24
C PRO A 139 -42.17 -5.58 -11.49
N LEU A 140 -42.88 -6.67 -11.81
CA LEU A 140 -42.27 -7.87 -12.39
C LEU A 140 -42.05 -7.62 -13.89
N ARG A 141 -40.79 -7.40 -14.30
CA ARG A 141 -40.44 -7.63 -15.70
C ARG A 141 -40.54 -9.12 -15.95
N GLU A 142 -41.48 -9.55 -16.79
CA GLU A 142 -41.51 -10.92 -17.29
C GLU A 142 -40.22 -11.19 -18.06
N THR A 143 -39.33 -11.97 -17.48
CA THR A 143 -38.22 -12.57 -18.23
C THR A 143 -38.82 -13.64 -19.12
N ALA A 144 -39.10 -13.29 -20.37
CA ALA A 144 -39.52 -14.23 -21.40
C ALA A 144 -38.39 -15.21 -21.72
N ASN A 145 -38.23 -16.26 -20.90
CA ASN A 145 -37.85 -17.60 -21.34
C ASN A 145 -37.90 -18.67 -20.22
N SER A 146 -38.38 -19.85 -20.61
CA SER A 146 -38.29 -21.16 -19.93
C SER A 146 -39.07 -21.40 -18.61
N ALA A 147 -40.31 -21.87 -18.75
CA ALA A 147 -40.90 -22.86 -17.84
C ALA A 147 -41.82 -23.83 -18.60
N ARG A 148 -41.34 -25.04 -18.93
CA ARG A 148 -42.22 -26.17 -19.29
C ARG A 148 -42.58 -26.93 -18.01
N PRO A 149 -43.86 -27.21 -17.73
CA PRO A 149 -44.25 -27.93 -16.51
C PRO A 149 -43.96 -29.43 -16.65
N VAL A 150 -43.20 -29.98 -15.70
CA VAL A 150 -43.01 -31.43 -15.56
C VAL A 150 -44.18 -32.00 -14.77
N ARG A 151 -44.90 -32.99 -15.34
CA ARG A 151 -45.92 -33.76 -14.61
C ARG A 151 -45.27 -34.73 -13.61
N PRO A 152 -45.88 -34.95 -12.42
CA PRO A 152 -45.47 -36.05 -11.55
C PRO A 152 -46.01 -37.40 -12.09
N PRO A 153 -45.22 -38.50 -12.04
CA PRO A 153 -45.73 -39.84 -12.29
C PRO A 153 -46.35 -40.46 -11.03
N LEU A 154 -47.39 -41.27 -11.24
CA LEU A 154 -48.03 -42.13 -10.22
C LEU A 154 -47.32 -43.50 -10.10
N PRO A 155 -47.58 -44.30 -9.04
CA PRO A 155 -46.79 -45.49 -8.70
C PRO A 155 -47.30 -46.83 -9.27
N GLY A 156 -46.43 -47.85 -9.28
CA GLY A 156 -46.68 -49.24 -9.72
C GLY A 156 -46.08 -49.56 -11.10
N SER A 157 -45.69 -50.79 -11.46
CA SER A 157 -45.68 -52.08 -10.74
C SER A 157 -44.91 -53.16 -11.54
N GLU A 158 -44.29 -54.13 -10.86
CA GLU A 158 -43.94 -55.51 -11.33
C GLU A 158 -42.89 -55.78 -12.45
N GLY A 159 -42.28 -56.98 -12.39
CA GLY A 159 -41.38 -57.61 -13.40
C GLY A 159 -39.88 -57.65 -13.01
N ARG A 160 -39.31 -58.72 -12.42
CA ARG A 160 -38.78 -59.98 -13.06
C ARG A 160 -37.93 -59.70 -14.32
N THR A 161 -36.68 -60.18 -14.49
CA THR A 161 -36.04 -61.45 -14.03
C THR A 161 -34.50 -61.43 -14.19
N ALA A 162 -33.78 -62.24 -13.38
CA ALA A 162 -32.50 -62.96 -13.69
C ALA A 162 -31.23 -62.17 -14.14
N ALA A 163 -29.98 -62.59 -13.92
CA ALA A 163 -29.35 -63.55 -12.99
C ALA A 163 -27.81 -63.34 -13.04
N GLY A 164 -27.05 -63.66 -11.97
CA GLY A 164 -25.57 -63.62 -11.99
C GLY A 164 -24.93 -63.82 -10.63
N ARG A 165 -24.12 -64.88 -10.46
CA ARG A 165 -23.53 -65.31 -9.16
C ARG A 165 -22.15 -64.67 -8.91
N GLY A 166 -21.79 -64.47 -7.63
CA GLY A 166 -20.39 -64.24 -7.22
C GLY A 166 -20.23 -63.63 -5.82
N ALA A 167 -19.91 -64.45 -4.81
CA ALA A 167 -19.57 -64.06 -3.43
C ALA A 167 -18.08 -64.47 -3.15
N PRO A 168 -17.46 -64.34 -1.94
CA PRO A 168 -18.03 -63.97 -0.63
C PRO A 168 -17.12 -63.13 0.34
N ALA A 169 -17.63 -62.96 1.59
CA ALA A 169 -16.90 -62.80 2.87
C ALA A 169 -16.24 -61.43 3.19
N ALA A 170 -16.23 -60.92 4.44
CA ALA A 170 -16.83 -61.40 5.71
C ALA A 170 -17.20 -60.24 6.66
N ALA A 171 -18.23 -60.43 7.51
CA ALA A 171 -18.52 -59.58 8.67
C ALA A 171 -19.34 -60.32 9.75
N ALA A 172 -18.77 -60.45 10.95
CA ALA A 172 -19.36 -60.79 12.26
C ALA A 172 -18.19 -60.68 13.27
N THR A 173 -18.30 -60.28 14.55
CA THR A 173 -19.40 -60.15 15.52
C THR A 173 -18.92 -59.08 16.56
N GLN A 174 -19.63 -58.53 17.55
CA GLN A 174 -20.96 -58.79 18.14
C GLN A 174 -21.45 -57.52 18.87
N VAL A 175 -22.74 -57.43 19.19
CA VAL A 175 -23.29 -56.51 20.21
C VAL A 175 -24.13 -57.33 21.18
N GLN A 176 -23.75 -57.34 22.46
CA GLN A 176 -24.63 -57.39 23.65
C GLN A 176 -23.82 -57.67 24.92
N ASN A 177 -23.76 -56.70 25.83
CA ASN A 177 -24.06 -56.92 27.25
C ASN A 177 -24.07 -55.59 28.00
N ALA A 178 -25.24 -55.23 28.55
CA ALA A 178 -25.42 -54.03 29.35
C ALA A 178 -26.23 -54.35 30.60
N LYS A 179 -25.58 -54.39 31.77
CA LYS A 179 -26.05 -53.92 33.10
C LYS A 179 -25.17 -54.45 34.23
N ARG A 180 -24.92 -53.60 35.24
CA ARG A 180 -24.11 -53.82 36.47
C ARG A 180 -22.62 -53.91 36.13
N GLU A 181 -21.80 -52.91 36.42
CA GLU A 181 -21.54 -52.39 37.77
C GLU A 181 -21.52 -50.86 37.88
N ALA A 182 -21.88 -50.37 39.06
CA ALA A 182 -21.65 -49.00 39.48
C ALA A 182 -20.61 -49.02 40.62
N VAL A 183 -19.63 -48.10 40.58
CA VAL A 183 -18.94 -47.44 41.72
C VAL A 183 -17.57 -46.90 41.25
N ARG A 184 -17.28 -45.63 41.62
CA ARG A 184 -15.98 -44.90 41.55
C ARG A 184 -15.38 -44.57 40.17
N GLY A 185 -14.92 -43.30 40.06
CA GLY A 185 -13.81 -42.92 39.18
C GLY A 185 -14.14 -41.88 38.10
N ARG A 186 -14.14 -40.59 38.44
CA ARG A 186 -14.17 -39.51 37.42
C ARG A 186 -12.87 -39.51 36.60
N ARG A 187 -12.97 -39.51 35.27
CA ARG A 187 -12.09 -38.74 34.37
C ARG A 187 -12.81 -38.54 33.02
N PHE A 188 -13.15 -37.30 32.69
CA PHE A 188 -13.65 -36.94 31.37
C PHE A 188 -12.48 -36.99 30.38
N ALA A 189 -12.60 -37.83 29.35
CA ALA A 189 -11.79 -37.73 28.14
C ALA A 189 -12.68 -37.13 27.05
N ALA A 190 -12.35 -35.93 26.57
CA ALA A 190 -13.05 -35.30 25.46
C ALA A 190 -12.55 -35.92 24.14
N SER A 191 -13.45 -36.48 23.35
CA SER A 191 -13.15 -36.91 21.98
C SER A 191 -13.06 -35.69 21.06
N GLN A 192 -11.93 -35.00 21.09
CA GLN A 192 -11.56 -34.13 19.96
C GLN A 192 -11.11 -35.03 18.81
N GLN A 193 -11.88 -35.10 17.73
CA GLN A 193 -11.26 -35.40 16.44
C GLN A 193 -10.38 -34.19 16.07
N PRO A 194 -9.10 -34.39 15.74
CA PRO A 194 -8.27 -33.29 15.27
C PRO A 194 -8.76 -32.89 13.88
N VAL A 195 -9.41 -31.74 13.78
CA VAL A 195 -9.36 -30.97 12.54
C VAL A 195 -7.88 -30.66 12.33
N THR A 196 -7.30 -31.18 11.25
CA THR A 196 -5.92 -30.88 10.85
C THR A 196 -5.86 -29.43 10.39
N LEU A 197 -5.86 -28.51 11.35
CA LEU A 197 -5.54 -27.11 11.12
C LEU A 197 -4.10 -27.07 10.61
N ALA A 198 -3.95 -26.74 9.32
CA ALA A 198 -2.65 -26.41 8.76
C ALA A 198 -2.01 -25.38 9.68
N ARG A 199 -0.75 -25.62 10.08
CA ARG A 199 0.05 -24.56 10.69
C ARG A 199 0.01 -23.39 9.72
N GLY A 200 -0.48 -22.25 10.20
CA GLY A 200 -0.52 -21.04 9.40
C GLY A 200 0.90 -20.60 9.10
N ASP A 201 1.44 -21.03 7.96
CA ASP A 201 2.49 -20.28 7.31
C ASP A 201 1.97 -18.85 7.18
N LEU A 202 2.76 -17.90 7.67
CA LEU A 202 2.63 -16.48 7.33
C LEU A 202 3.04 -16.32 5.86
N THR A 203 2.24 -16.93 4.98
CA THR A 203 2.31 -16.71 3.54
C THR A 203 2.20 -15.22 3.31
N ASP A 204 3.22 -14.67 2.65
CA ASP A 204 3.25 -13.26 2.26
C ASP A 204 1.88 -12.93 1.63
N PRO A 205 1.12 -11.90 2.08
CA PRO A 205 -0.27 -11.69 1.64
C PRO A 205 -0.45 -11.53 0.12
N TRP A 206 0.63 -11.24 -0.60
CA TRP A 206 0.72 -11.17 -2.07
C TRP A 206 0.84 -12.55 -2.75
N THR A 207 1.11 -13.61 -1.99
CA THR A 207 1.12 -15.00 -2.47
C THR A 207 -0.32 -15.45 -2.75
N ILE A 208 -0.63 -15.66 -4.03
CA ILE A 208 -1.94 -16.12 -4.49
C ILE A 208 -2.03 -17.65 -4.33
N PRO A 209 -2.91 -18.20 -3.47
CA PRO A 209 -2.99 -19.64 -3.25
C PRO A 209 -3.29 -20.40 -4.54
N GLY A 210 -2.54 -21.48 -4.81
CA GLY A 210 -2.72 -22.31 -6.01
C GLY A 210 -2.16 -21.72 -7.31
N LEU A 211 -1.62 -20.50 -7.31
CA LEU A 211 -0.80 -20.00 -8.42
C LEU A 211 0.67 -20.31 -8.15
N ALA A 212 1.32 -21.01 -9.08
CA ALA A 212 2.76 -21.25 -9.00
C ALA A 212 3.52 -19.90 -9.02
N PRO A 213 4.54 -19.71 -8.15
CA PRO A 213 5.41 -18.54 -8.22
C PRO A 213 6.09 -18.50 -9.59
N ARG A 214 6.27 -17.30 -10.12
CA ARG A 214 6.88 -17.10 -11.44
C ARG A 214 8.41 -17.14 -11.31
N SER A 215 9.10 -17.50 -12.39
CA SER A 215 10.56 -17.61 -12.37
C SER A 215 11.22 -16.28 -11.96
N ALA A 216 12.17 -16.35 -11.04
CA ALA A 216 13.01 -15.22 -10.62
C ALA A 216 14.21 -14.99 -11.56
N ASP A 217 14.24 -15.69 -12.70
CA ASP A 217 15.23 -15.50 -13.76
C ASP A 217 15.28 -14.02 -14.21
N ARG A 218 16.48 -13.53 -14.51
CA ARG A 218 16.72 -12.17 -14.99
C ARG A 218 17.05 -12.12 -16.48
N THR A 219 17.04 -13.26 -17.17
CA THR A 219 17.25 -13.35 -18.62
C THR A 219 15.92 -13.13 -19.36
N GLY A 220 15.90 -12.18 -20.29
CA GLY A 220 14.72 -11.85 -21.11
C GLY A 220 14.27 -10.40 -20.97
N ILE A 221 13.01 -10.14 -21.33
CA ILE A 221 12.40 -8.80 -21.34
C ILE A 221 11.32 -8.74 -20.24
N ASN A 222 11.31 -7.68 -19.43
CA ASN A 222 10.17 -7.37 -18.58
C ASN A 222 9.55 -6.00 -18.88
N VAL A 223 10.19 -5.11 -19.66
CA VAL A 223 9.60 -3.85 -20.16
C VAL A 223 9.68 -3.81 -21.68
N LEU A 224 8.52 -3.88 -22.35
CA LEU A 224 8.42 -3.77 -23.81
C LEU A 224 8.65 -2.33 -24.25
N ARG A 225 9.56 -2.12 -25.21
CA ARG A 225 9.86 -0.81 -25.81
C ARG A 225 9.41 -0.71 -27.26
N ARG A 226 9.64 -1.76 -28.07
CA ARG A 226 9.31 -1.78 -29.50
C ARG A 226 8.76 -3.13 -29.94
N VAL A 227 7.95 -3.10 -30.99
CA VAL A 227 7.55 -4.27 -31.78
C VAL A 227 7.87 -3.99 -33.24
N PHE A 228 8.56 -4.92 -33.87
CA PHE A 228 8.83 -4.92 -35.31
C PHE A 228 7.83 -5.84 -35.98
N ILE A 229 7.25 -5.42 -37.10
CA ILE A 229 6.22 -6.15 -37.84
C ILE A 229 6.67 -6.24 -39.30
N ASP A 230 6.66 -7.45 -39.86
CA ASP A 230 6.76 -7.66 -41.30
C ASP A 230 5.39 -7.38 -41.93
N PRO A 231 5.24 -6.32 -42.75
CA PRO A 231 3.96 -5.94 -43.33
C PRO A 231 3.42 -6.96 -44.34
N ALA A 232 4.25 -7.86 -44.89
CA ALA A 232 3.80 -8.86 -45.86
C ALA A 232 3.17 -10.09 -45.18
N THR A 233 3.78 -10.58 -44.09
CA THR A 233 3.33 -11.81 -43.40
C THR A 233 2.45 -11.52 -42.18
N GLY A 234 2.62 -10.35 -41.56
CA GLY A 234 2.11 -9.98 -40.24
C GLY A 234 2.99 -10.48 -39.08
N GLU A 235 4.10 -11.15 -39.37
CA GLU A 235 5.01 -11.68 -38.35
C GLU A 235 5.70 -10.58 -37.56
N LEU A 236 6.01 -10.82 -36.29
CA LEU A 236 6.56 -9.78 -35.43
C LEU A 236 7.62 -10.26 -34.43
N ALA A 237 8.44 -9.31 -33.99
CA ALA A 237 9.45 -9.51 -32.95
C ALA A 237 9.33 -8.43 -31.86
N PHE A 238 9.48 -8.85 -30.60
CA PHE A 238 9.46 -7.97 -29.44
C PHE A 238 10.88 -7.50 -29.10
N ALA A 239 11.06 -6.21 -28.87
CA ALA A 239 12.29 -5.63 -28.35
C ALA A 239 12.00 -4.82 -27.08
N GLY A 240 12.79 -5.02 -26.04
CA GLY A 240 12.58 -4.42 -24.73
C GLY A 240 13.78 -4.66 -23.82
N VAL A 241 13.69 -4.14 -22.60
CA VAL A 241 14.74 -4.26 -21.58
C VAL A 241 14.29 -5.15 -20.42
N TYR A 242 15.27 -5.60 -19.63
CA TYR A 242 15.04 -6.04 -18.26
C TYR A 242 15.33 -4.87 -17.31
N ASP A 243 14.29 -4.32 -16.70
CA ASP A 243 14.38 -3.32 -15.64
C ASP A 243 14.32 -4.01 -14.27
N PRO A 244 15.40 -4.01 -13.48
CA PRO A 244 15.45 -4.66 -12.16
C PRO A 244 14.62 -3.95 -11.09
N ALA A 245 14.11 -2.73 -11.33
CA ALA A 245 13.18 -2.05 -10.42
C ALA A 245 11.80 -2.74 -10.36
N PHE A 246 11.50 -3.64 -11.30
CA PHE A 246 10.30 -4.47 -11.29
C PHE A 246 10.65 -5.93 -11.00
N ALA A 247 10.23 -6.42 -9.83
CA ALA A 247 10.44 -7.79 -9.38
C ALA A 247 9.57 -8.84 -10.13
N THR A 248 9.21 -8.59 -11.39
CA THR A 248 8.33 -9.47 -12.17
C THR A 248 9.00 -10.74 -12.66
N GLY A 249 10.32 -10.74 -12.83
CA GLY A 249 10.96 -11.63 -13.81
C GLY A 249 10.51 -11.31 -15.24
N PRO A 250 10.81 -12.18 -16.21
CA PRO A 250 10.54 -11.93 -17.63
C PRO A 250 9.04 -12.10 -17.95
N ILE A 251 8.60 -11.47 -19.02
CA ILE A 251 7.22 -11.51 -19.50
C ILE A 251 7.18 -12.19 -20.87
N ASP A 252 6.36 -13.23 -21.00
CA ASP A 252 6.12 -13.90 -22.28
C ASP A 252 5.09 -13.12 -23.11
N TYR A 253 5.60 -12.11 -23.82
CA TYR A 253 4.81 -11.29 -24.74
C TYR A 253 4.21 -12.08 -25.90
N SER A 254 4.79 -13.23 -26.28
CA SER A 254 4.26 -14.07 -27.36
C SER A 254 2.97 -14.76 -26.92
N THR A 255 2.96 -15.35 -25.72
CA THR A 255 1.75 -15.95 -25.15
C THR A 255 0.69 -14.90 -24.84
N LEU A 256 1.05 -13.75 -24.26
CA LEU A 256 0.11 -12.63 -24.05
C LEU A 256 -0.51 -12.15 -25.37
N LEU A 257 0.24 -12.14 -26.48
CA LEU A 257 -0.27 -11.76 -27.79
C LEU A 257 -1.24 -12.80 -28.37
N HIS A 258 -0.94 -14.11 -28.25
CA HIS A 258 -1.90 -15.17 -28.63
C HIS A 258 -3.23 -15.01 -27.90
N ASP A 259 -3.18 -14.68 -26.62
CA ASP A 259 -4.37 -14.48 -25.79
C ASP A 259 -5.12 -13.20 -26.21
N ALA A 260 -4.41 -12.09 -26.38
CA ALA A 260 -4.99 -10.81 -26.81
C ALA A 260 -5.59 -10.85 -28.22
N LEU A 261 -5.03 -11.66 -29.14
CA LEU A 261 -5.60 -11.86 -30.48
C LEU A 261 -6.94 -12.64 -30.44
N ARG A 262 -7.13 -13.51 -29.44
CA ARG A 262 -8.40 -14.23 -29.21
C ARG A 262 -9.42 -13.39 -28.44
N SER A 263 -8.93 -12.57 -27.51
CA SER A 263 -9.73 -11.73 -26.63
C SER A 263 -9.13 -10.32 -26.58
N PRO A 264 -9.41 -9.45 -27.58
CA PRO A 264 -8.82 -8.11 -27.70
C PRO A 264 -9.45 -7.08 -26.75
N ALA A 265 -10.60 -7.41 -26.16
CA ALA A 265 -11.31 -6.59 -25.20
C ALA A 265 -11.69 -7.39 -23.94
N PRO A 266 -10.72 -7.97 -23.21
CA PRO A 266 -10.99 -8.89 -22.10
C PRO A 266 -11.46 -8.15 -20.85
N SER A 267 -12.32 -8.80 -20.06
CA SER A 267 -12.65 -8.36 -18.69
C SER A 267 -12.62 -9.52 -17.70
N PHE A 268 -12.35 -9.21 -16.44
CA PHE A 268 -12.18 -10.19 -15.37
C PHE A 268 -12.62 -9.63 -14.00
N SER A 269 -13.14 -10.48 -13.12
CA SER A 269 -13.29 -10.19 -11.68
C SER A 269 -13.21 -11.46 -10.85
N LEU A 270 -12.47 -11.44 -9.72
CA LEU A 270 -12.69 -12.37 -8.61
C LEU A 270 -13.94 -11.93 -7.85
N GLU A 271 -15.01 -12.71 -7.96
CA GLU A 271 -16.30 -12.46 -7.33
C GLU A 271 -16.54 -13.45 -6.17
N PRO A 272 -17.17 -13.04 -5.06
CA PRO A 272 -17.64 -13.98 -4.06
C PRO A 272 -18.65 -14.98 -4.66
N THR A 273 -18.54 -16.25 -4.28
CA THR A 273 -19.51 -17.27 -4.66
C THR A 273 -20.91 -16.91 -4.14
N ALA A 274 -21.96 -17.49 -4.72
CA ALA A 274 -23.34 -17.27 -4.23
C ALA A 274 -23.49 -17.63 -2.73
N ALA A 275 -22.81 -18.70 -2.29
CA ALA A 275 -22.73 -19.07 -0.88
C ALA A 275 -22.06 -17.98 -0.03
N SER A 276 -20.93 -17.43 -0.49
CA SER A 276 -20.23 -16.34 0.18
C SER A 276 -21.06 -15.05 0.26
N LYS A 277 -21.78 -14.69 -0.81
CA LYS A 277 -22.70 -13.53 -0.83
C LYS A 277 -23.83 -13.70 0.19
N ALA A 278 -24.41 -14.90 0.28
CA ALA A 278 -25.45 -15.22 1.25
C ALA A 278 -24.92 -15.23 2.71
N ALA A 279 -23.74 -15.83 2.93
CA ALA A 279 -23.09 -15.88 4.23
C ALA A 279 -22.68 -14.48 4.73
N GLY A 280 -22.11 -13.65 3.85
CA GLY A 280 -21.78 -12.26 4.14
C GLY A 280 -23.00 -11.43 4.54
N ALA A 281 -24.10 -11.53 3.78
CA ALA A 281 -25.35 -10.85 4.11
C ALA A 281 -25.97 -11.35 5.43
N ALA A 282 -25.82 -12.63 5.76
CA ALA A 282 -26.25 -13.17 7.05
C ALA A 282 -25.39 -12.66 8.21
N PHE A 283 -24.07 -12.62 8.03
CA PHE A 283 -23.13 -12.06 8.99
C PHE A 283 -23.43 -10.59 9.29
N VAL A 284 -23.63 -9.74 8.27
CA VAL A 284 -23.97 -8.31 8.46
C VAL A 284 -25.24 -8.16 9.29
N ARG A 285 -26.30 -8.92 9.00
CA ARG A 285 -27.55 -8.88 9.81
C ARG A 285 -27.33 -9.32 11.26
N GLN A 286 -26.55 -10.36 11.50
CA GLN A 286 -26.22 -10.81 12.86
C GLN A 286 -25.37 -9.77 13.60
N PHE A 287 -24.42 -9.15 12.90
CA PHE A 287 -23.56 -8.12 13.45
C PHE A 287 -24.34 -6.85 13.82
N ASP A 288 -25.25 -6.39 12.96
CA ASP A 288 -26.19 -5.31 13.26
C ASP A 288 -27.01 -5.57 14.53
N GLN A 289 -27.58 -6.78 14.67
CA GLN A 289 -28.31 -7.18 15.87
C GLN A 289 -27.41 -7.15 17.12
N GLN A 290 -26.15 -7.59 16.99
CA GLN A 290 -25.16 -7.50 18.06
C GLN A 290 -24.85 -6.04 18.41
N MET A 291 -24.73 -5.13 17.43
CA MET A 291 -24.47 -3.70 17.68
C MET A 291 -25.65 -3.02 18.36
N GLN A 292 -26.88 -3.27 17.91
CA GLN A 292 -28.08 -2.76 18.58
C GLN A 292 -28.15 -3.25 20.04
N THR A 293 -27.80 -4.53 20.28
CA THR A 293 -27.70 -5.07 21.64
C THR A 293 -26.63 -4.32 22.46
N ASN A 294 -25.41 -4.18 21.93
CA ASN A 294 -24.29 -3.50 22.59
C ASN A 294 -24.54 -2.00 22.88
N LEU A 295 -25.29 -1.31 22.02
CA LEU A 295 -25.68 0.08 22.21
C LEU A 295 -26.80 0.22 23.27
N SER A 296 -27.72 -0.76 23.32
CA SER A 296 -28.82 -0.77 24.31
C SER A 296 -28.41 -1.26 25.71
N ASP A 297 -27.40 -2.13 25.80
CA ASP A 297 -26.86 -2.67 27.06
C ASP A 297 -25.34 -2.44 27.19
N LEU A 298 -24.98 -1.60 28.17
CA LEU A 298 -23.60 -1.29 28.53
C LEU A 298 -22.79 -2.51 28.99
N ALA A 299 -23.44 -3.54 29.54
CA ALA A 299 -22.77 -4.78 29.95
C ALA A 299 -22.42 -5.62 28.71
N ALA A 300 -23.37 -5.83 27.79
CA ALA A 300 -23.11 -6.45 26.49
C ALA A 300 -22.03 -5.72 25.70
N GLY A 301 -22.13 -4.38 25.56
CA GLY A 301 -21.11 -3.57 24.87
C GLY A 301 -19.72 -3.68 25.50
N LYS A 302 -19.61 -3.70 26.84
CA LYS A 302 -18.33 -3.97 27.52
C LYS A 302 -17.83 -5.39 27.23
N ALA A 303 -18.69 -6.40 27.33
CA ALA A 303 -18.32 -7.80 27.10
C ALA A 303 -17.83 -8.05 25.65
N TRP A 304 -18.45 -7.40 24.67
CA TRP A 304 -18.03 -7.46 23.27
C TRP A 304 -16.66 -6.83 23.03
N LEU A 305 -16.41 -5.62 23.55
CA LEU A 305 -15.11 -4.94 23.43
C LEU A 305 -14.00 -5.72 24.17
N LEU A 306 -14.31 -6.27 25.36
CA LEU A 306 -13.42 -7.20 26.06
C LEU A 306 -13.09 -8.42 25.20
N GLY A 307 -14.07 -8.99 24.49
CA GLY A 307 -13.87 -10.11 23.58
C GLY A 307 -12.89 -9.78 22.44
N ILE A 308 -13.06 -8.63 21.79
CA ILE A 308 -12.15 -8.14 20.73
C ILE A 308 -10.71 -8.04 21.24
N PHE A 309 -10.47 -7.32 22.34
CA PHE A 309 -9.12 -7.12 22.86
C PHE A 309 -8.50 -8.40 23.39
N ASN A 310 -9.28 -9.29 24.01
CA ASN A 310 -8.79 -10.61 24.39
C ASN A 310 -8.38 -11.43 23.16
N GLN A 311 -9.18 -11.46 22.08
CA GLN A 311 -8.80 -12.15 20.84
C GLN A 311 -7.50 -11.59 20.26
N LEU A 312 -7.40 -10.26 20.08
CA LEU A 312 -6.19 -9.61 19.55
C LEU A 312 -4.96 -9.91 20.41
N LEU A 313 -5.06 -9.88 21.74
CA LEU A 313 -3.91 -10.05 22.62
C LEU A 313 -3.52 -11.51 22.87
N THR A 314 -4.45 -12.48 22.82
CA THR A 314 -4.18 -13.87 23.24
C THR A 314 -4.28 -14.92 22.13
N ASN A 315 -4.86 -14.62 20.97
CA ASN A 315 -5.02 -15.60 19.90
C ASN A 315 -3.77 -15.62 18.99
N PRO A 316 -2.98 -16.71 18.95
CA PRO A 316 -1.77 -16.77 18.14
C PRO A 316 -2.05 -16.74 16.63
N ASN A 317 -3.26 -17.09 16.19
CA ASN A 317 -3.65 -17.05 14.78
C ASN A 317 -3.92 -15.62 14.28
N LEU A 318 -3.95 -14.63 15.19
CA LEU A 318 -4.24 -13.23 14.89
C LEU A 318 -2.98 -12.35 15.04
N GLU A 319 -1.79 -12.93 14.78
CA GLU A 319 -0.48 -12.28 14.90
C GLU A 319 -0.41 -10.93 14.15
N ALA A 320 -0.90 -10.87 12.90
CA ALA A 320 -0.90 -9.65 12.11
C ALA A 320 -1.80 -8.57 12.73
N ASP A 321 -3.03 -8.94 13.12
CA ASP A 321 -3.98 -8.03 13.77
C ASP A 321 -3.46 -7.55 15.13
N ARG A 322 -2.79 -8.43 15.89
CA ARG A 322 -2.13 -8.07 17.15
C ARG A 322 -1.03 -7.04 16.91
N ARG A 323 -0.19 -7.21 15.89
CA ARG A 323 0.87 -6.24 15.56
C ARG A 323 0.28 -4.89 15.17
N ARG A 324 -0.76 -4.84 14.33
CA ARG A 324 -1.48 -3.60 13.97
C ARG A 324 -2.01 -2.90 15.22
N PHE A 325 -2.72 -3.63 16.08
CA PHE A 325 -3.32 -3.11 17.30
C PHE A 325 -2.28 -2.62 18.31
N VAL A 326 -1.18 -3.36 18.50
CA VAL A 326 -0.09 -2.99 19.41
C VAL A 326 0.68 -1.79 18.88
N ALA A 327 1.08 -1.78 17.60
CA ALA A 327 1.81 -0.66 16.99
C ALA A 327 1.02 0.65 17.08
N ARG A 328 -0.29 0.60 16.88
CA ARG A 328 -1.15 1.79 17.04
C ARG A 328 -1.31 2.22 18.50
N GLY A 329 -1.24 1.29 19.44
CA GLY A 329 -1.16 1.59 20.88
C GLY A 329 0.15 2.29 21.25
N VAL A 330 1.27 1.82 20.70
CA VAL A 330 2.61 2.42 20.85
C VAL A 330 2.61 3.86 20.34
N GLU A 331 2.18 4.08 19.09
CA GLU A 331 2.07 5.40 18.45
C GLU A 331 1.20 6.37 19.27
N LEU A 332 0.05 5.90 19.75
CA LEU A 332 -0.90 6.73 20.45
C LEU A 332 -0.43 7.11 21.87
N LEU A 333 0.06 6.14 22.65
CA LEU A 333 0.37 6.30 24.07
C LEU A 333 1.83 6.65 24.35
N GLY A 334 2.76 6.43 23.42
CA GLY A 334 4.20 6.55 23.66
C GLY A 334 4.78 5.46 24.55
N ALA A 335 4.07 4.34 24.71
CA ALA A 335 4.52 3.16 25.48
C ALA A 335 5.27 2.17 24.57
N SER A 336 6.09 1.29 25.14
CA SER A 336 6.70 0.18 24.39
C SER A 336 5.69 -0.91 24.02
N ALA A 337 6.00 -1.72 23.01
CA ALA A 337 5.11 -2.77 22.50
C ALA A 337 4.71 -3.79 23.59
N ASP A 338 5.63 -4.15 24.49
CA ASP A 338 5.40 -5.10 25.58
C ASP A 338 4.55 -4.53 26.72
N GLU A 339 4.48 -3.21 26.87
CA GLU A 339 3.63 -2.52 27.83
C GLU A 339 2.16 -2.45 27.37
N ILE A 340 1.89 -2.46 26.06
CA ILE A 340 0.54 -2.31 25.51
C ILE A 340 -0.47 -3.34 26.04
N PRO A 341 -0.17 -4.65 26.13
CA PRO A 341 -1.07 -5.61 26.78
C PRO A 341 -1.42 -5.23 28.22
N GLY A 342 -0.46 -4.70 28.98
CA GLY A 342 -0.67 -4.16 30.33
C GLY A 342 -1.60 -2.95 30.32
N CYS A 343 -1.32 -1.96 29.46
CA CYS A 343 -2.16 -0.78 29.27
C CYS A 343 -3.62 -1.16 28.93
N VAL A 344 -3.84 -2.16 28.07
CA VAL A 344 -5.18 -2.63 27.71
C VAL A 344 -5.89 -3.31 28.89
N ARG A 345 -5.20 -4.14 29.69
CA ARG A 345 -5.77 -4.69 30.93
C ARG A 345 -6.16 -3.60 31.93
N GLY A 346 -5.35 -2.54 32.04
CA GLY A 346 -5.62 -1.34 32.84
C GLY A 346 -6.88 -0.59 32.36
N MET A 347 -6.92 -0.23 31.08
CA MET A 347 -8.03 0.45 30.42
C MET A 347 -9.37 -0.28 30.56
N LEU A 348 -9.36 -1.60 30.36
CA LEU A 348 -10.55 -2.45 30.46
C LEU A 348 -11.06 -2.66 31.91
N GLY A 349 -10.24 -2.30 32.89
CA GLY A 349 -10.47 -2.59 34.30
C GLY A 349 -10.40 -4.08 34.62
N GLN A 350 -9.56 -4.82 33.89
CA GLN A 350 -9.17 -6.19 34.25
C GLN A 350 -8.06 -6.17 35.32
N ALA A 351 -7.22 -5.13 35.31
CA ALA A 351 -6.27 -4.85 36.38
C ALA A 351 -6.96 -4.20 37.59
N PRO A 352 -6.66 -4.60 38.84
CA PRO A 352 -7.09 -3.87 40.03
C PRO A 352 -6.63 -2.41 40.00
N ALA A 353 -7.45 -1.49 40.50
CA ALA A 353 -7.02 -0.10 40.63
C ALA A 353 -5.73 -0.01 41.46
N GLY A 354 -4.80 0.84 41.05
CA GLY A 354 -3.48 0.98 41.69
C GLY A 354 -2.52 -0.20 41.51
N SER A 355 -2.86 -1.25 40.72
CA SER A 355 -1.83 -2.19 40.25
C SER A 355 -0.85 -1.48 39.30
N PRO A 356 0.34 -2.06 39.05
CA PRO A 356 1.28 -1.53 38.07
C PRO A 356 0.62 -1.28 36.70
N GLU A 357 -0.17 -2.21 36.17
CA GLU A 357 -0.80 -2.06 34.85
C GLU A 357 -1.92 -1.01 34.81
N TRP A 358 -2.67 -0.86 35.90
CA TRP A 358 -3.64 0.22 36.03
C TRP A 358 -2.94 1.58 36.06
N ALA A 359 -1.84 1.69 36.82
CA ALA A 359 -1.05 2.91 36.92
C ALA A 359 -0.35 3.24 35.59
N LEU A 360 0.15 2.20 34.90
CA LEU A 360 0.77 2.30 33.58
C LEU A 360 -0.17 2.96 32.58
N PHE A 361 -1.36 2.38 32.38
CA PHE A 361 -2.39 2.92 31.47
C PHE A 361 -2.71 4.38 31.77
N TRP A 362 -3.08 4.69 33.03
CA TRP A 362 -3.49 6.04 33.40
C TRP A 362 -2.33 7.05 33.33
N SER A 363 -1.10 6.63 33.56
CA SER A 363 0.07 7.50 33.41
C SER A 363 0.35 7.86 31.96
N TYR A 364 0.30 6.90 31.03
CA TYR A 364 0.41 7.17 29.60
C TYR A 364 -0.78 8.00 29.09
N CYS A 365 -2.00 7.68 29.52
CA CYS A 365 -3.22 8.43 29.20
C CYS A 365 -3.09 9.92 29.59
N TYR A 366 -2.77 10.23 30.85
CA TYR A 366 -2.62 11.62 31.28
C TYR A 366 -1.41 12.32 30.64
N THR A 367 -0.34 11.60 30.34
CA THR A 367 0.80 12.16 29.57
C THR A 367 0.36 12.57 28.17
N LYS A 368 -0.36 11.69 27.45
CA LYS A 368 -0.92 11.97 26.11
C LYS A 368 -1.92 13.13 26.12
N LEU A 369 -2.67 13.29 27.21
CA LEU A 369 -3.61 14.39 27.43
C LEU A 369 -2.96 15.69 27.95
N GLY A 370 -1.62 15.78 28.00
CA GLY A 370 -0.90 17.00 28.43
C GLY A 370 -0.84 17.23 29.95
N SER A 371 -1.32 16.28 30.76
CA SER A 371 -1.31 16.36 32.22
C SER A 371 -0.17 15.55 32.84
N LEU A 372 1.06 16.04 32.70
CA LEU A 372 2.25 15.42 33.31
C LEU A 372 2.11 15.27 34.83
N GLY A 373 1.58 16.28 35.51
CA GLY A 373 1.27 16.21 36.94
C GLY A 373 0.27 15.10 37.29
N GLY A 374 -0.75 14.87 36.45
CA GLY A 374 -1.70 13.77 36.61
C GLY A 374 -1.05 12.39 36.41
N ALA A 375 -0.17 12.27 35.41
CA ALA A 375 0.58 11.05 35.16
C ALA A 375 1.54 10.70 36.32
N THR A 376 2.25 11.69 36.86
CA THR A 376 3.12 11.52 38.04
C THR A 376 2.31 11.21 39.30
N PHE A 377 1.14 11.85 39.49
CA PHE A 377 0.24 11.57 40.61
C PHE A 377 -0.23 10.10 40.63
N VAL A 378 -0.63 9.57 39.48
CA VAL A 378 -1.02 8.17 39.30
C VAL A 378 0.12 7.21 39.65
N ARG A 379 1.33 7.45 39.12
CA ARG A 379 2.50 6.59 39.36
C ARG A 379 2.90 6.59 40.84
N ALA A 380 3.04 7.77 41.44
CA ALA A 380 3.40 7.90 42.85
C ALA A 380 2.34 7.33 43.79
N GLY A 381 1.05 7.54 43.48
CA GLY A 381 -0.06 6.96 44.25
C GLY A 381 -0.10 5.43 44.21
N ALA A 382 0.21 4.80 43.08
CA ALA A 382 0.31 3.35 42.96
C ALA A 382 1.54 2.77 43.68
N ALA A 383 2.69 3.47 43.59
CA ALA A 383 3.92 3.10 44.30
C ALA A 383 3.87 3.34 45.82
N ASN A 384 2.89 4.11 46.32
CA ASN A 384 2.88 4.71 47.67
C ASN A 384 4.09 5.64 47.92
N ASP A 385 4.62 6.27 46.87
CA ASP A 385 5.75 7.20 46.95
C ASP A 385 5.28 8.59 47.41
N SER A 386 5.62 8.97 48.65
CA SER A 386 5.27 10.28 49.22
C SER A 386 6.04 11.45 48.59
N ALA A 387 7.26 11.23 48.11
CA ALA A 387 8.06 12.27 47.46
C ALA A 387 7.51 12.55 46.05
N GLY A 388 7.29 11.51 45.26
CA GLY A 388 6.63 11.60 43.96
C GLY A 388 5.22 12.20 44.03
N LEU A 389 4.46 11.93 45.11
CA LEU A 389 3.17 12.59 45.33
C LEU A 389 3.33 14.10 45.56
N SER A 390 4.34 14.54 46.33
CA SER A 390 4.60 15.97 46.51
C SER A 390 4.97 16.66 45.19
N ILE A 391 5.85 16.04 44.39
CA ILE A 391 6.22 16.52 43.06
C ILE A 391 4.99 16.60 42.14
N ALA A 392 4.11 15.59 42.18
CA ALA A 392 2.89 15.58 41.38
C ALA A 392 1.91 16.71 41.75
N LEU A 393 1.74 17.01 43.05
CA LEU A 393 0.88 18.11 43.52
C LEU A 393 1.44 19.48 43.12
N ASP A 394 2.76 19.62 43.04
CA ASP A 394 3.44 20.82 42.58
C ASP A 394 3.30 21.02 41.06
N LEU A 395 3.54 19.96 40.27
CA LEU A 395 3.30 19.92 38.82
C LEU A 395 1.83 20.17 38.43
N LEU A 396 0.88 19.89 39.33
CA LEU A 396 -0.54 20.21 39.17
C LEU A 396 -0.90 21.64 39.63
N GLY A 397 0.03 22.38 40.23
CA GLY A 397 -0.20 23.71 40.80
C GLY A 397 -1.11 23.72 42.03
N VAL A 398 -1.35 22.56 42.67
CA VAL A 398 -2.29 22.43 43.80
C VAL A 398 -1.60 22.28 45.15
N LEU A 399 -0.28 22.08 45.22
CA LEU A 399 0.46 21.93 46.47
C LEU A 399 0.16 23.05 47.51
N PRO A 400 0.10 24.36 47.15
CA PRO A 400 -0.31 25.40 48.09
C PRO A 400 -1.75 25.23 48.60
N THR A 401 -2.67 24.82 47.73
CA THR A 401 -4.08 24.56 48.08
C THR A 401 -4.20 23.39 49.06
N ILE A 402 -3.48 22.29 48.80
CA ILE A 402 -3.45 21.11 49.69
C ILE A 402 -2.85 21.45 51.06
N ASN A 403 -1.79 22.28 51.09
CA ASN A 403 -1.22 22.74 52.35
C ASN A 403 -2.19 23.63 53.15
N SER A 404 -2.93 24.51 52.48
CA SER A 404 -3.98 25.32 53.13
C SER A 404 -5.12 24.46 53.68
N ILE A 405 -5.62 23.49 52.92
CA ILE A 405 -6.64 22.52 53.37
C ILE A 405 -6.14 21.73 54.59
N ARG A 406 -4.87 21.31 54.61
CA ARG A 406 -4.25 20.62 55.76
C ARG A 406 -4.22 21.50 57.01
N GLN A 407 -3.86 22.78 56.88
CA GLN A 407 -3.90 23.75 57.98
C GLN A 407 -5.32 23.99 58.50
N GLN A 408 -6.30 24.15 57.60
CA GLN A 408 -7.71 24.33 57.96
C GLN A 408 -8.25 23.11 58.72
N LYS A 409 -7.95 21.88 58.26
CA LYS A 409 -8.23 20.63 59.00
C LYS A 409 -7.59 20.64 60.40
N GLN A 410 -6.30 20.97 60.50
CA GLN A 410 -5.57 21.03 61.78
C GLN A 410 -6.16 22.06 62.77
N SER A 411 -6.67 23.18 62.26
CA SER A 411 -7.35 24.21 63.06
C SER A 411 -8.81 23.86 63.44
N GLY A 412 -9.35 22.75 62.94
CA GLY A 412 -10.77 22.37 63.12
C GLY A 412 -11.75 23.15 62.23
N ALA A 413 -11.28 24.04 61.35
CA ALA A 413 -12.11 24.83 60.44
C ALA A 413 -12.77 24.00 59.32
N LEU A 414 -12.23 22.80 59.03
CA LEU A 414 -12.84 21.80 58.15
C LEU A 414 -12.91 20.46 58.88
N SER A 415 -14.01 19.71 58.67
CA SER A 415 -14.07 18.31 59.05
C SER A 415 -13.13 17.45 58.18
N GLU A 416 -12.82 16.22 58.63
CA GLU A 416 -12.06 15.25 57.83
C GLU A 416 -12.68 15.03 56.44
N SER A 417 -14.02 14.88 56.37
CA SER A 417 -14.72 14.65 55.12
C SER A 417 -14.70 15.87 54.19
N GLN A 418 -14.82 17.09 54.73
CA GLN A 418 -14.69 18.32 53.96
C GLN A 418 -13.26 18.51 53.45
N ALA A 419 -12.25 18.30 54.29
CA ALA A 419 -10.84 18.40 53.90
C ALA A 419 -10.48 17.37 52.82
N GLN A 420 -10.91 16.11 52.97
CA GLN A 420 -10.75 15.08 51.94
C GLN A 420 -11.46 15.47 50.64
N ALA A 421 -12.71 15.95 50.72
CA ALA A 421 -13.48 16.32 49.54
C ALA A 421 -12.84 17.49 48.78
N GLN A 422 -12.41 18.54 49.48
CA GLN A 422 -11.75 19.70 48.87
C GLN A 422 -10.41 19.33 48.25
N ALA A 423 -9.60 18.49 48.91
CA ALA A 423 -8.33 18.02 48.37
C ALA A 423 -8.52 17.20 47.08
N GLU A 424 -9.49 16.29 47.06
CA GLU A 424 -9.81 15.47 45.89
C GLU A 424 -10.37 16.32 44.73
N VAL A 425 -11.23 17.31 45.01
CA VAL A 425 -11.73 18.27 44.01
C VAL A 425 -10.60 19.15 43.45
N ALA A 426 -9.65 19.60 44.27
CA ALA A 426 -8.51 20.39 43.81
C ALA A 426 -7.63 19.59 42.84
N ILE A 427 -7.26 18.36 43.20
CA ILE A 427 -6.41 17.47 42.38
C ILE A 427 -7.11 17.11 41.06
N TRP A 428 -8.34 16.60 41.11
CA TRP A 428 -9.07 16.23 39.89
C TRP A 428 -9.40 17.44 39.02
N GLY A 429 -9.78 18.57 39.62
CA GLY A 429 -9.99 19.82 38.89
C GLY A 429 -8.73 20.30 38.16
N ALA A 430 -7.55 20.12 38.75
CA ALA A 430 -6.28 20.43 38.08
C ALA A 430 -5.96 19.46 36.94
N ILE A 431 -6.11 18.15 37.16
CA ILE A 431 -5.94 17.13 36.11
C ILE A 431 -6.88 17.42 34.93
N PHE A 432 -8.16 17.71 35.21
CA PHE A 432 -9.16 18.03 34.19
C PHE A 432 -8.85 19.32 33.42
N ARG A 433 -8.42 20.39 34.09
CA ARG A 433 -7.97 21.62 33.41
C ARG A 433 -6.77 21.36 32.51
N ASN A 434 -5.78 20.59 32.98
CA ASN A 434 -4.59 20.25 32.19
C ASN A 434 -4.95 19.37 30.98
N CYS A 435 -5.97 18.51 31.09
CA CYS A 435 -6.54 17.74 29.97
C CYS A 435 -7.53 18.53 29.10
N GLY A 436 -7.63 19.86 29.26
CA GLY A 436 -8.50 20.72 28.45
C GLY A 436 -10.01 20.60 28.73
N VAL A 437 -10.42 19.97 29.84
CA VAL A 437 -11.84 19.81 30.18
C VAL A 437 -12.41 21.13 30.75
N PRO A 438 -13.50 21.68 30.17
CA PRO A 438 -14.15 22.89 30.70
C PRO A 438 -14.64 22.71 32.14
N SER A 439 -14.29 23.64 33.04
CA SER A 439 -14.65 23.60 34.46
C SER A 439 -16.15 23.40 34.70
N GLN A 440 -16.99 23.96 33.82
CA GLN A 440 -18.46 23.83 33.85
C GLN A 440 -18.94 22.36 33.94
N ARG A 441 -18.19 21.39 33.40
CA ARG A 441 -18.56 19.96 33.44
C ARG A 441 -18.47 19.33 34.84
N TRP A 442 -17.64 19.87 35.74
CA TRP A 442 -17.35 19.23 37.05
C TRP A 442 -17.42 20.17 38.26
N GLN A 443 -17.25 21.49 38.06
CA GLN A 443 -17.11 22.47 39.14
C GLN A 443 -18.32 22.50 40.08
N SER A 444 -19.55 22.53 39.56
CA SER A 444 -20.75 22.57 40.40
C SER A 444 -20.93 21.32 41.27
N ALA A 445 -20.38 20.17 40.87
CA ALA A 445 -20.34 18.98 41.71
C ALA A 445 -19.22 19.07 42.75
N GLY A 446 -18.06 19.63 42.37
CA GLY A 446 -16.93 19.89 43.27
C GLY A 446 -17.29 20.88 44.38
N ASP A 447 -17.93 22.00 44.06
CA ASP A 447 -18.36 23.01 45.04
C ASP A 447 -19.36 22.45 46.06
N ARG A 448 -20.25 21.55 45.62
CA ARG A 448 -21.18 20.83 46.52
C ARG A 448 -20.42 19.86 47.43
N ALA A 449 -19.48 19.09 46.89
CA ALA A 449 -18.65 18.18 47.67
C ALA A 449 -17.78 18.92 48.70
N GLY A 450 -17.15 20.03 48.30
CA GLY A 450 -16.29 20.84 49.17
C GLY A 450 -17.02 21.49 50.35
N ARG A 451 -18.30 21.87 50.18
CA ARG A 451 -19.16 22.38 51.25
C ARG A 451 -19.71 21.28 52.17
N SER A 452 -20.22 20.19 51.58
CA SER A 452 -20.95 19.14 52.33
C SER A 452 -20.07 18.03 52.90
N GLY A 453 -18.87 17.83 52.36
CA GLY A 453 -18.05 16.64 52.61
C GLY A 453 -18.52 15.37 51.87
N ASP A 454 -19.68 15.39 51.18
CA ASP A 454 -20.09 14.25 50.35
C ASP A 454 -19.47 14.33 48.95
N ILE A 455 -18.39 13.57 48.78
CA ILE A 455 -17.65 13.45 47.52
C ILE A 455 -18.33 12.51 46.50
N THR A 456 -19.43 11.83 46.84
CA THR A 456 -20.05 10.78 46.02
C THR A 456 -20.53 11.29 44.65
N ALA A 457 -21.21 12.44 44.64
CA ALA A 457 -21.70 13.06 43.41
C ALA A 457 -20.55 13.58 42.53
N PHE A 458 -19.49 14.13 43.13
CA PHE A 458 -18.31 14.58 42.39
C PHE A 458 -17.55 13.41 41.76
N ARG A 459 -17.35 12.30 42.49
CA ARG A 459 -16.72 11.09 41.95
C ARG A 459 -17.47 10.53 40.74
N ALA A 460 -18.80 10.49 40.78
CA ALA A 460 -19.60 10.05 39.63
C ALA A 460 -19.37 10.93 38.38
N VAL A 461 -19.26 12.24 38.56
CA VAL A 461 -18.94 13.19 37.47
C VAL A 461 -17.48 13.04 37.02
N ALA A 462 -16.53 12.84 37.93
CA ALA A 462 -15.13 12.62 37.62
C ALA A 462 -14.91 11.31 36.83
N ASP A 463 -15.60 10.23 37.22
CA ASP A 463 -15.61 8.95 36.50
C ASP A 463 -16.19 9.11 35.08
N GLU A 464 -17.26 9.92 34.92
CA GLU A 464 -17.86 10.22 33.62
C GLU A 464 -16.95 11.09 32.73
N VAL A 465 -16.34 12.14 33.27
CA VAL A 465 -15.35 12.98 32.57
C VAL A 465 -14.16 12.13 32.10
N ASN A 466 -13.61 11.28 32.98
CA ASN A 466 -12.51 10.38 32.64
C ASN A 466 -12.92 9.33 31.58
N ALA A 467 -14.13 8.77 31.66
CA ALA A 467 -14.62 7.84 30.66
C ALA A 467 -14.80 8.49 29.28
N ASN A 468 -15.30 9.73 29.23
CA ASN A 468 -15.42 10.50 27.99
C ASN A 468 -14.05 10.86 27.41
N LEU A 469 -13.09 11.34 28.24
CA LEU A 469 -11.71 11.58 27.82
C LEU A 469 -11.04 10.33 27.24
N VAL A 470 -11.11 9.20 27.95
CA VAL A 470 -10.53 7.93 27.48
C VAL A 470 -11.22 7.45 26.21
N ARG A 471 -12.54 7.63 26.06
CA ARG A 471 -13.22 7.31 24.80
C ARG A 471 -12.71 8.19 23.66
N GLU A 472 -12.93 9.49 23.75
CA GLU A 472 -12.74 10.47 22.66
C GLU A 472 -11.28 10.70 22.27
N ARG A 473 -10.35 10.55 23.22
CA ARG A 473 -8.93 10.89 23.01
C ARG A 473 -8.00 9.69 23.00
N ILE A 474 -8.46 8.52 23.43
CA ILE A 474 -7.64 7.29 23.45
C ILE A 474 -8.30 6.18 22.64
N ILE A 475 -9.49 5.70 23.01
CA ILE A 475 -10.11 4.53 22.36
C ILE A 475 -10.49 4.83 20.91
N GLU A 476 -11.15 5.95 20.63
CA GLU A 476 -11.56 6.31 19.26
C GLU A 476 -10.32 6.48 18.35
N PRO A 477 -9.26 7.24 18.69
CA PRO A 477 -8.02 7.28 17.90
C PRO A 477 -7.25 5.96 17.79
N TRP A 478 -7.34 5.05 18.77
CA TRP A 478 -6.71 3.72 18.70
C TRP A 478 -7.44 2.81 17.72
N LEU A 479 -8.77 2.90 17.66
CA LEU A 479 -9.59 2.02 16.84
C LEU A 479 -9.84 2.57 15.42
N ASN A 480 -10.05 3.87 15.23
CA ASN A 480 -10.51 4.43 13.94
C ASN A 480 -9.55 4.17 12.77
N GLY A 481 -9.95 3.30 11.84
CA GLY A 481 -9.10 2.83 10.73
C GLY A 481 -8.12 1.72 11.10
N LEU A 482 -8.35 1.01 12.23
CA LEU A 482 -7.71 -0.29 12.50
C LEU A 482 -8.35 -1.36 11.61
N VAL A 483 -7.54 -1.94 10.72
CA VAL A 483 -7.94 -2.96 9.76
C VAL A 483 -7.75 -4.35 10.38
N LEU A 484 -8.84 -5.11 10.54
CA LEU A 484 -8.89 -6.47 11.05
C LEU A 484 -9.01 -7.48 9.90
N SER A 485 -8.27 -8.58 9.94
CA SER A 485 -8.27 -9.64 8.93
C SER A 485 -9.57 -10.47 8.88
N GLU A 486 -9.76 -11.23 7.79
CA GLU A 486 -10.79 -12.27 7.73
C GLU A 486 -10.63 -13.28 8.88
N SER A 487 -9.39 -13.67 9.22
CA SER A 487 -9.11 -14.58 10.34
C SER A 487 -9.63 -14.04 11.68
N PHE A 488 -9.54 -12.73 11.91
CA PHE A 488 -10.14 -12.09 13.08
C PHE A 488 -11.67 -12.24 13.07
N LEU A 489 -12.32 -11.97 11.94
CA LEU A 489 -13.78 -12.06 11.80
C LEU A 489 -14.28 -13.51 11.99
N GLN A 490 -13.57 -14.49 11.41
CA GLN A 490 -13.84 -15.91 11.61
C GLN A 490 -13.71 -16.29 13.09
N ALA A 491 -12.63 -15.88 13.77
CA ALA A 491 -12.37 -16.20 15.17
C ALA A 491 -13.36 -15.54 16.15
N GLN A 492 -13.64 -14.25 15.98
CA GLN A 492 -14.46 -13.46 16.91
C GLN A 492 -15.97 -13.65 16.66
N HIS A 493 -16.39 -13.79 15.40
CA HIS A 493 -17.81 -13.82 15.03
C HIS A 493 -18.30 -15.16 14.49
N ARG A 494 -17.43 -16.18 14.35
CA ARG A 494 -17.75 -17.48 13.73
C ARG A 494 -18.26 -17.33 12.29
N MET A 495 -17.81 -16.29 11.62
CA MET A 495 -18.03 -16.09 10.20
C MET A 495 -17.42 -17.29 9.44
N PRO A 496 -18.14 -17.90 8.48
CA PRO A 496 -17.57 -18.97 7.67
C PRO A 496 -16.43 -18.43 6.81
N ALA A 497 -15.47 -19.28 6.45
CA ALA A 497 -14.48 -18.94 5.44
C ALA A 497 -15.17 -18.61 4.12
N LEU A 498 -14.78 -17.51 3.48
CA LEU A 498 -15.48 -17.03 2.30
C LEU A 498 -14.70 -17.31 1.02
N GLU A 499 -15.42 -17.92 0.09
CA GLU A 499 -14.88 -18.36 -1.20
C GLU A 499 -15.12 -17.27 -2.26
N VAL A 500 -14.10 -17.05 -3.09
CA VAL A 500 -14.20 -16.28 -4.34
C VAL A 500 -13.95 -17.19 -5.53
N ALA A 501 -14.61 -16.90 -6.65
CA ALA A 501 -14.43 -17.58 -7.92
C ALA A 501 -14.02 -16.57 -9.01
N PRO A 502 -13.13 -16.95 -9.94
CA PRO A 502 -12.80 -16.11 -11.07
C PRO A 502 -13.96 -16.07 -12.08
N VAL A 503 -14.33 -14.86 -12.49
CA VAL A 503 -15.31 -14.60 -13.55
C VAL A 503 -14.57 -14.04 -14.75
N PHE A 504 -14.51 -14.84 -15.81
CA PHE A 504 -13.90 -14.47 -17.09
C PHE A 504 -14.99 -13.98 -18.05
N LEU A 505 -14.79 -12.80 -18.65
CA LEU A 505 -15.75 -12.15 -19.53
C LEU A 505 -15.09 -11.85 -20.89
N ASP A 506 -15.92 -11.47 -21.86
CA ASP A 506 -15.49 -10.96 -23.18
C ASP A 506 -14.52 -11.87 -23.97
N GLY A 507 -14.65 -13.19 -23.79
CA GLY A 507 -13.85 -14.21 -24.49
C GLY A 507 -12.54 -14.58 -23.81
N LEU A 508 -12.25 -14.04 -22.62
CA LEU A 508 -11.04 -14.36 -21.86
C LEU A 508 -11.00 -15.84 -21.43
N ALA A 509 -10.05 -16.61 -21.95
CA ALA A 509 -9.96 -18.04 -21.68
C ALA A 509 -9.35 -18.33 -20.28
N PRO A 510 -9.90 -19.25 -19.47
CA PRO A 510 -9.40 -19.53 -18.10
C PRO A 510 -8.01 -20.18 -18.06
N THR A 511 -7.49 -20.63 -19.20
CA THR A 511 -6.15 -21.21 -19.39
C THR A 511 -5.21 -20.26 -20.15
N SER A 512 -5.51 -18.95 -20.16
CA SER A 512 -4.65 -17.93 -20.79
C SER A 512 -3.69 -17.30 -19.78
N GLU A 513 -2.52 -16.85 -20.25
CA GLU A 513 -1.59 -16.07 -19.43
C GLU A 513 -2.15 -14.68 -19.16
N LEU A 514 -2.97 -14.17 -20.09
CA LEU A 514 -3.75 -12.95 -19.88
C LEU A 514 -4.74 -13.09 -18.72
N ALA A 515 -5.49 -14.21 -18.62
CA ALA A 515 -6.37 -14.49 -17.50
C ALA A 515 -5.62 -14.63 -16.18
N ARG A 516 -4.45 -15.29 -16.18
CA ARG A 516 -3.59 -15.39 -15.00
C ARG A 516 -3.06 -14.02 -14.56
N THR A 517 -2.74 -13.14 -15.51
CA THR A 517 -2.29 -11.77 -15.25
C THR A 517 -3.43 -10.91 -14.69
N PHE A 518 -4.64 -11.02 -15.25
CA PHE A 518 -5.82 -10.28 -14.79
C PHE A 518 -6.27 -10.74 -13.40
N LEU A 519 -6.26 -12.05 -13.13
CA LEU A 519 -6.51 -12.61 -11.82
C LEU A 519 -5.53 -12.09 -10.77
N ALA A 520 -4.25 -12.09 -11.11
CA ALA A 520 -3.22 -11.64 -10.18
C ALA A 520 -3.31 -10.13 -9.88
N ALA A 521 -3.60 -9.30 -10.90
CA ALA A 521 -3.74 -7.86 -10.72
C ALA A 521 -5.00 -7.48 -9.90
N ASP A 522 -6.14 -8.16 -10.11
CA ASP A 522 -7.35 -7.96 -9.31
C ASP A 522 -7.19 -8.47 -7.86
N TRP A 523 -6.54 -9.63 -7.67
CA TRP A 523 -6.15 -10.11 -6.34
C TRP A 523 -5.31 -9.06 -5.61
N THR A 524 -4.29 -8.53 -6.27
CA THR A 524 -3.41 -7.50 -5.72
C THR A 524 -4.18 -6.20 -5.42
N LEU A 525 -5.05 -5.71 -6.31
CA LEU A 525 -5.89 -4.53 -6.06
C LEU A 525 -6.74 -4.71 -4.80
N LYS A 526 -7.46 -5.84 -4.67
CA LYS A 526 -8.26 -6.12 -3.47
C LYS A 526 -7.38 -6.19 -2.21
N THR A 527 -6.16 -6.73 -2.33
CA THR A 527 -5.18 -6.81 -1.23
C THR A 527 -4.63 -5.44 -0.81
N LEU A 528 -4.54 -4.45 -1.72
CA LEU A 528 -4.27 -3.04 -1.36
C LEU A 528 -5.35 -2.51 -0.39
N GLY A 529 -6.59 -2.95 -0.54
CA GLY A 529 -7.69 -2.55 0.33
C GLY A 529 -7.62 -3.07 1.76
N THR A 530 -6.79 -4.09 2.03
CA THR A 530 -6.84 -4.88 3.27
C THR A 530 -5.51 -4.96 4.03
N THR A 531 -4.44 -4.34 3.52
CA THR A 531 -3.06 -4.64 3.93
C THR A 531 -2.27 -3.37 4.26
N PRO A 532 -2.55 -2.69 5.38
CA PRO A 532 -1.84 -1.46 5.77
C PRO A 532 -0.32 -1.64 5.90
N GLU A 533 0.18 -2.86 6.14
CA GLU A 533 1.62 -3.18 6.15
C GLU A 533 2.34 -2.81 4.85
N LEU A 534 1.62 -2.69 3.72
CA LEU A 534 2.21 -2.28 2.44
C LEU A 534 2.87 -0.90 2.53
N ALA A 535 2.53 -0.05 3.50
CA ALA A 535 3.24 1.19 3.79
C ALA A 535 4.77 1.00 4.00
N THR A 536 5.22 -0.20 4.37
CA THR A 536 6.65 -0.55 4.47
C THR A 536 7.36 -0.74 3.12
N ARG A 537 6.62 -1.06 2.05
CA ARG A 537 7.12 -1.24 0.67
C ARG A 537 6.77 -0.06 -0.23
N VAL A 538 5.67 0.63 0.06
CA VAL A 538 5.18 1.82 -0.65
C VAL A 538 4.88 2.90 0.40
N PRO A 539 5.86 3.73 0.77
CA PRO A 539 5.69 4.78 1.78
C PRO A 539 4.47 5.65 1.52
N GLY A 540 3.67 5.94 2.55
CA GLY A 540 2.42 6.69 2.42
C GLY A 540 1.24 5.93 1.82
N HIS A 541 1.34 4.61 1.60
CA HIS A 541 0.16 3.78 1.34
C HIS A 541 -0.84 3.84 2.51
N VAL A 542 -2.12 3.84 2.18
CA VAL A 542 -3.25 3.67 3.11
C VAL A 542 -4.29 2.75 2.48
N THR A 543 -5.13 2.14 3.32
CA THR A 543 -6.35 1.43 2.90
C THR A 543 -7.52 2.42 2.67
N PRO A 544 -8.62 2.02 1.99
CA PRO A 544 -9.78 2.90 1.75
C PRO A 544 -10.37 3.45 3.05
N SER A 545 -10.41 2.63 4.10
CA SER A 545 -10.94 2.98 5.42
C SER A 545 -10.05 4.00 6.14
N GLN A 546 -8.72 3.85 6.05
CA GLN A 546 -7.77 4.83 6.58
C GLN A 546 -7.80 6.16 5.79
N PHE A 547 -7.98 6.10 4.47
CA PHE A 547 -8.16 7.30 3.64
C PHE A 547 -9.45 8.04 4.02
N SER A 548 -10.56 7.31 4.16
CA SER A 548 -11.85 7.88 4.54
C SER A 548 -11.82 8.50 5.93
N ALA A 549 -11.22 7.82 6.92
CA ALA A 549 -11.10 8.32 8.29
C ALA A 549 -10.25 9.61 8.39
N ARG A 550 -9.24 9.79 7.51
CA ARG A 550 -8.52 11.07 7.39
C ARG A 550 -9.43 12.16 6.84
N LEU A 551 -10.15 11.89 5.75
CA LEU A 551 -11.05 12.85 5.13
C LEU A 551 -12.24 13.24 6.03
N GLU A 552 -12.77 12.31 6.84
CA GLU A 552 -13.76 12.60 7.88
C GLU A 552 -13.20 13.63 8.89
N ALA A 553 -11.99 13.38 9.41
CA ALA A 553 -11.35 14.21 10.43
C ALA A 553 -10.90 15.58 9.87
N GLU A 554 -10.44 15.65 8.63
CA GLU A 554 -10.10 16.89 7.93
C GLU A 554 -11.32 17.80 7.69
N ARG A 555 -12.52 17.22 7.58
CA ARG A 555 -13.76 17.94 7.27
C ARG A 555 -14.70 18.14 8.44
N ASP A 556 -14.42 17.54 9.61
CA ASP A 556 -15.33 17.45 10.77
C ASP A 556 -16.71 16.86 10.38
N VAL A 557 -16.71 15.88 9.47
CA VAL A 557 -17.94 15.17 9.03
C VAL A 557 -17.79 13.68 9.30
N HIS A 558 -18.56 13.21 10.26
CA HIS A 558 -18.50 11.88 10.85
C HIS A 558 -19.75 11.05 10.52
N GLU A 559 -19.99 10.88 9.21
CA GLU A 559 -21.24 10.33 8.69
C GLU A 559 -21.08 9.39 7.48
N LEU A 560 -19.89 8.84 7.19
CA LEU A 560 -19.66 8.00 6.00
C LEU A 560 -20.68 6.85 5.83
N GLY A 561 -21.23 6.30 6.92
CA GLY A 561 -22.35 5.34 6.86
C GLY A 561 -21.94 3.93 6.44
N ASP A 562 -22.89 3.14 5.96
CA ASP A 562 -22.61 1.79 5.44
C ASP A 562 -22.41 1.86 3.92
N LEU A 563 -21.19 1.60 3.45
CA LEU A 563 -20.76 1.89 2.08
C LEU A 563 -20.23 0.63 1.40
N SER A 564 -20.93 0.18 0.34
CA SER A 564 -20.45 -0.87 -0.55
C SER A 564 -19.82 -0.24 -1.79
N VAL A 565 -18.57 -0.59 -2.09
CA VAL A 565 -17.78 0.05 -3.15
C VAL A 565 -17.10 -1.01 -4.01
N ARG A 566 -17.14 -0.80 -5.32
CA ARG A 566 -16.32 -1.53 -6.29
C ARG A 566 -15.10 -0.69 -6.64
N PHE A 567 -13.91 -1.27 -6.53
CA PHE A 567 -12.69 -0.74 -7.14
C PHE A 567 -12.28 -1.63 -8.31
N TRP A 568 -11.85 -1.09 -9.44
CA TRP A 568 -11.36 -1.92 -10.55
C TRP A 568 -10.27 -1.23 -11.36
N LEU A 569 -9.43 -2.05 -12.00
CA LEU A 569 -8.34 -1.62 -12.85
C LEU A 569 -8.84 -1.39 -14.28
N VAL A 570 -8.45 -0.26 -14.87
CA VAL A 570 -8.76 0.15 -16.25
C VAL A 570 -7.50 0.65 -16.96
N PRO A 571 -7.43 0.65 -18.29
CA PRO A 571 -6.42 1.43 -19.01
C PRO A 571 -6.79 2.93 -19.05
N GLU A 572 -5.87 3.80 -18.63
CA GLU A 572 -5.99 5.26 -18.84
C GLU A 572 -5.37 5.65 -20.19
N ALA A 573 -4.14 5.21 -20.41
CA ALA A 573 -3.32 5.61 -21.54
C ALA A 573 -2.25 4.56 -21.85
N VAL A 574 -2.12 4.19 -23.12
CA VAL A 574 -0.96 3.51 -23.68
C VAL A 574 -0.50 4.34 -24.88
N PRO A 575 0.49 5.23 -24.69
CA PRO A 575 1.13 5.93 -25.79
C PRO A 575 1.84 4.92 -26.69
N LEU A 576 1.55 4.94 -27.99
CA LEU A 576 2.28 4.18 -28.99
C LEU A 576 2.49 5.01 -30.25
N SER A 577 3.68 4.92 -30.83
CA SER A 577 4.03 5.58 -32.09
C SER A 577 4.31 4.52 -33.14
N ALA A 578 3.69 4.64 -34.31
CA ALA A 578 3.87 3.70 -35.42
C ALA A 578 4.64 4.36 -36.57
N ALA A 579 5.51 3.60 -37.22
CA ALA A 579 6.04 3.98 -38.54
C ALA A 579 4.87 4.13 -39.54
N PRO A 580 5.00 4.96 -40.60
CA PRO A 580 3.92 5.19 -41.57
C PRO A 580 3.39 3.92 -42.26
N ASP A 581 4.24 2.90 -42.41
CA ASP A 581 3.92 1.59 -42.99
C ASP A 581 3.55 0.52 -41.93
N GLY A 582 3.51 0.90 -40.64
CA GLY A 582 3.24 0.00 -39.53
C GLY A 582 4.37 -1.00 -39.21
N SER A 583 5.52 -0.93 -39.88
CA SER A 583 6.62 -1.92 -39.71
C SER A 583 7.32 -1.86 -38.36
N VAL A 584 7.19 -0.75 -37.63
CA VAL A 584 7.74 -0.57 -36.28
C VAL A 584 6.72 0.17 -35.41
N ILE A 585 6.49 -0.35 -34.20
CA ILE A 585 5.70 0.26 -33.14
C ILE A 585 6.61 0.51 -31.95
N ALA A 586 6.65 1.73 -31.43
CA ALA A 586 7.30 2.08 -30.18
C ALA A 586 6.25 2.36 -29.10
N PHE A 587 6.50 1.89 -27.88
CA PHE A 587 5.63 2.09 -26.72
C PHE A 587 6.22 3.11 -25.75
N GLY A 588 5.39 4.08 -25.37
CA GLY A 588 5.62 4.87 -24.17
C GLY A 588 5.23 4.11 -22.90
N ASP A 589 5.19 4.83 -21.79
CA ASP A 589 4.78 4.25 -20.51
C ASP A 589 3.26 4.07 -20.47
N ALA A 590 2.84 2.82 -20.53
CA ALA A 590 1.46 2.43 -20.24
C ALA A 590 1.07 2.84 -18.80
N ARG A 591 -0.13 3.41 -18.67
CA ARG A 591 -0.74 3.90 -17.44
C ARG A 591 -2.07 3.17 -17.22
N PRO A 592 -2.08 2.06 -16.48
CA PRO A 592 -3.30 1.58 -15.85
C PRO A 592 -3.73 2.54 -14.74
N GLY A 593 -5.02 2.59 -14.46
CA GLY A 593 -5.60 3.36 -13.37
C GLY A 593 -6.62 2.55 -12.61
N VAL A 594 -7.08 3.13 -11.50
CA VAL A 594 -8.13 2.57 -10.63
C VAL A 594 -9.37 3.44 -10.77
N ARG A 595 -10.54 2.80 -10.85
CA ARG A 595 -11.85 3.44 -10.77
C ARG A 595 -12.58 2.99 -9.51
N ALA A 596 -13.42 3.87 -8.97
CA ALA A 596 -14.32 3.57 -7.87
C ALA A 596 -15.78 3.76 -8.28
N ARG A 597 -16.66 2.92 -7.75
CA ARG A 597 -18.12 3.05 -7.88
C ARG A 597 -18.80 2.61 -6.59
N ILE A 598 -19.59 3.51 -6.02
CA ILE A 598 -20.48 3.18 -4.91
C ILE A 598 -21.61 2.30 -5.46
N MET A 599 -21.77 1.13 -4.87
CA MET A 599 -22.75 0.10 -5.23
C MET A 599 -24.01 0.22 -4.35
N SER A 600 -23.82 0.48 -3.05
CA SER A 600 -24.88 0.90 -2.12
C SER A 600 -24.30 1.88 -1.09
N HIS A 601 -25.17 2.75 -0.56
CA HIS A 601 -24.82 3.69 0.50
C HIS A 601 -25.96 3.73 1.52
N ASP A 602 -25.99 2.71 2.38
CA ASP A 602 -27.07 2.50 3.33
C ASP A 602 -26.87 3.38 4.58
N ARG A 603 -27.99 3.83 5.17
CA ARG A 603 -28.01 4.74 6.35
C ARG A 603 -27.43 6.15 6.10
N CYS A 604 -27.18 6.51 4.84
CA CYS A 604 -26.83 7.87 4.43
C CYS A 604 -28.09 8.74 4.31
N ASN A 605 -28.26 9.65 5.26
CA ASN A 605 -29.45 10.52 5.34
C ASN A 605 -29.15 11.98 4.94
N SER A 606 -27.88 12.33 4.70
CA SER A 606 -27.45 13.71 4.45
C SER A 606 -26.70 13.84 3.12
N THR A 607 -26.90 14.95 2.42
CA THR A 607 -26.14 15.26 1.18
C THR A 607 -24.64 15.43 1.45
N ALA A 608 -24.28 15.84 2.67
CA ALA A 608 -22.89 15.95 3.12
C ALA A 608 -22.21 14.57 3.20
N ALA A 609 -22.85 13.59 3.87
CA ALA A 609 -22.35 12.21 3.95
C ALA A 609 -22.19 11.56 2.58
N ARG A 610 -23.14 11.80 1.65
CA ARG A 610 -23.05 11.30 0.28
C ARG A 610 -21.85 11.88 -0.48
N ARG A 611 -21.65 13.21 -0.43
CA ARG A 611 -20.49 13.86 -1.05
C ARG A 611 -19.18 13.40 -0.42
N LEU A 612 -19.15 13.23 0.90
CA LEU A 612 -17.99 12.69 1.61
C LEU A 612 -17.62 11.27 1.13
N ALA A 613 -18.62 10.39 0.94
CA ALA A 613 -18.39 9.05 0.40
C ALA A 613 -17.94 9.06 -1.07
N GLU A 614 -18.54 9.92 -1.90
CA GLU A 614 -18.13 10.10 -3.30
C GLU A 614 -16.68 10.63 -3.38
N ASP A 615 -16.34 11.67 -2.63
CA ASP A 615 -14.99 12.25 -2.54
C ASP A 615 -13.96 11.27 -1.95
N ALA A 616 -14.30 10.54 -0.89
CA ALA A 616 -13.41 9.57 -0.26
C ALA A 616 -13.05 8.43 -1.23
N MET A 617 -14.04 7.88 -1.94
CA MET A 617 -13.82 6.73 -2.82
C MET A 617 -13.15 7.12 -4.14
N GLN A 618 -13.53 8.25 -4.74
CA GLN A 618 -12.84 8.75 -5.94
C GLN A 618 -11.44 9.28 -5.60
N GLY A 619 -11.26 9.97 -4.47
CA GLY A 619 -9.96 10.42 -3.98
C GLY A 619 -9.01 9.24 -3.72
N TYR A 620 -9.50 8.16 -3.12
CA TYR A 620 -8.72 6.93 -2.92
C TYR A 620 -8.31 6.28 -4.25
N ALA A 621 -9.23 6.14 -5.21
CA ALA A 621 -8.92 5.60 -6.54
C ALA A 621 -7.94 6.48 -7.33
N ALA A 622 -8.07 7.81 -7.23
CA ALA A 622 -7.15 8.78 -7.82
C ALA A 622 -5.74 8.69 -7.19
N MET A 623 -5.66 8.52 -5.87
CA MET A 623 -4.38 8.29 -5.16
C MET A 623 -3.70 7.01 -5.66
N LEU A 624 -4.44 5.89 -5.75
CA LEU A 624 -3.88 4.63 -6.29
C LEU A 624 -3.44 4.76 -7.75
N THR A 625 -4.21 5.49 -8.57
CA THR A 625 -3.89 5.75 -9.99
C THR A 625 -2.62 6.57 -10.14
N THR A 626 -2.53 7.71 -9.44
CA THR A 626 -1.35 8.60 -9.47
C THR A 626 -0.09 7.88 -9.02
N ARG A 627 -0.22 6.98 -8.04
CA ARG A 627 0.89 6.21 -7.46
C ARG A 627 1.08 4.81 -8.06
N TYR A 628 0.43 4.51 -9.18
CA TYR A 628 0.46 3.16 -9.77
C TYR A 628 1.88 2.67 -10.05
N ALA A 629 2.80 3.55 -10.45
CA ALA A 629 4.21 3.20 -10.68
C ALA A 629 4.92 2.71 -9.41
N ASP A 630 4.65 3.31 -8.24
CA ASP A 630 5.22 2.87 -6.96
C ASP A 630 4.70 1.48 -6.59
N TYR A 631 3.39 1.28 -6.73
CA TYR A 631 2.76 -0.02 -6.52
C TYR A 631 3.28 -1.07 -7.50
N ALA A 632 3.52 -0.73 -8.77
CA ALA A 632 4.04 -1.66 -9.77
C ALA A 632 5.50 -2.09 -9.51
N ARG A 633 6.36 -1.19 -9.00
CA ARG A 633 7.73 -1.55 -8.55
C ARG A 633 7.67 -2.50 -7.35
N ALA A 634 6.81 -2.20 -6.38
CA ALA A 634 6.64 -3.02 -5.18
C ALA A 634 5.94 -4.36 -5.45
N LEU A 635 4.96 -4.41 -6.35
CA LEU A 635 4.02 -5.51 -6.55
C LEU A 635 4.01 -5.95 -8.03
N PRO A 636 4.70 -7.05 -8.38
CA PRO A 636 4.97 -7.42 -9.77
C PRO A 636 3.71 -7.68 -10.62
N GLU A 637 2.60 -8.06 -10.00
CA GLU A 637 1.32 -8.34 -10.67
C GLU A 637 0.79 -7.09 -11.40
N LEU A 638 0.99 -5.91 -10.81
CA LEU A 638 0.57 -4.63 -11.40
C LEU A 638 1.51 -4.21 -12.55
N HIS A 639 2.82 -4.48 -12.44
CA HIS A 639 3.72 -4.30 -13.58
C HIS A 639 3.37 -5.24 -14.75
N ARG A 640 3.02 -6.50 -14.48
CA ARG A 640 2.56 -7.42 -15.52
C ARG A 640 1.27 -6.94 -16.21
N LEU A 641 0.33 -6.35 -15.47
CA LEU A 641 -0.86 -5.74 -16.08
C LEU A 641 -0.51 -4.54 -16.97
N ARG A 642 0.40 -3.65 -16.52
CA ARG A 642 0.89 -2.52 -17.32
C ARG A 642 1.49 -2.97 -18.65
N GLU A 643 2.24 -4.06 -18.66
CA GLU A 643 2.84 -4.58 -19.90
C GLU A 643 1.84 -5.38 -20.75
N ALA A 644 0.88 -6.08 -20.15
CA ALA A 644 -0.25 -6.68 -20.86
C ALA A 644 -1.13 -5.62 -21.57
N ALA A 645 -1.28 -4.43 -20.97
CA ALA A 645 -1.98 -3.30 -21.57
C ALA A 645 -1.33 -2.85 -22.90
N LYS A 646 0.01 -2.92 -23.03
CA LYS A 646 0.72 -2.64 -24.29
C LYS A 646 0.37 -3.64 -25.38
N ILE A 647 0.27 -4.92 -25.04
CA ILE A 647 -0.11 -5.98 -25.99
C ILE A 647 -1.57 -5.85 -26.42
N LEU A 648 -2.49 -5.51 -25.50
CA LEU A 648 -3.88 -5.21 -25.85
C LEU A 648 -4.00 -3.95 -26.73
N ALA A 649 -3.21 -2.91 -26.45
CA ALA A 649 -3.12 -1.72 -27.31
C ALA A 649 -2.62 -2.06 -28.72
N LEU A 650 -1.60 -2.93 -28.83
CA LEU A 650 -1.06 -3.40 -30.12
C LEU A 650 -2.12 -4.10 -30.96
N VAL A 651 -2.87 -5.03 -30.37
CA VAL A 651 -3.91 -5.78 -31.08
C VAL A 651 -5.05 -4.84 -31.52
N ARG A 652 -5.53 -3.96 -30.65
CA ARG A 652 -6.58 -2.99 -30.98
C ARG A 652 -6.13 -1.98 -32.05
N TRP A 653 -4.89 -1.50 -31.98
CA TRP A 653 -4.27 -0.66 -33.01
C TRP A 653 -4.21 -1.37 -34.38
N ALA A 654 -3.76 -2.63 -34.39
CA ALA A 654 -3.64 -3.41 -35.61
C ALA A 654 -5.01 -3.70 -36.24
N GLN A 655 -6.00 -4.10 -35.42
CA GLN A 655 -7.39 -4.27 -35.84
C GLN A 655 -7.97 -2.99 -36.45
N ALA A 656 -7.75 -1.83 -35.82
CA ALA A 656 -8.22 -0.54 -36.32
C ALA A 656 -7.57 -0.11 -37.65
N ARG A 657 -6.44 -0.70 -38.04
CA ARG A 657 -5.73 -0.42 -39.31
C ARG A 657 -5.77 -1.57 -40.32
N GLY A 658 -6.44 -2.68 -40.01
CA GLY A 658 -6.43 -3.88 -40.85
C GLY A 658 -5.07 -4.59 -40.91
N THR A 659 -4.15 -4.27 -39.99
CA THR A 659 -2.82 -4.90 -39.93
C THR A 659 -2.94 -6.30 -39.34
N LYS A 660 -2.44 -7.30 -40.07
CA LYS A 660 -2.35 -8.67 -39.57
C LYS A 660 -1.20 -8.78 -38.56
N LEU A 661 -1.43 -9.47 -37.44
CA LEU A 661 -0.39 -9.85 -36.47
C LEU A 661 -0.28 -11.37 -36.39
N ALA A 662 0.95 -11.89 -36.42
CA ALA A 662 1.28 -13.30 -36.28
C ALA A 662 2.39 -13.44 -35.20
N PRO A 663 2.08 -14.02 -34.03
CA PRO A 663 3.07 -14.18 -32.95
C PRO A 663 4.30 -14.99 -33.40
N PRO A 664 5.52 -14.66 -32.92
CA PRO A 664 6.75 -15.32 -33.37
C PRO A 664 6.89 -16.78 -32.92
N PHE A 665 6.23 -17.16 -31.82
CA PHE A 665 6.31 -18.49 -31.22
C PHE A 665 4.91 -18.98 -30.83
N PRO A 666 4.66 -20.32 -30.79
CA PRO A 666 3.44 -20.86 -30.21
C PRO A 666 3.28 -20.42 -28.74
N PRO A 667 2.05 -20.36 -28.19
CA PRO A 667 1.84 -19.99 -26.80
C PRO A 667 2.41 -21.08 -25.88
N ALA A 668 3.06 -20.66 -24.80
CA ALA A 668 3.50 -21.56 -23.75
C ALA A 668 2.28 -22.19 -23.03
N PRO A 669 2.37 -23.44 -22.57
CA PRO A 669 1.29 -24.06 -21.82
C PRO A 669 1.14 -23.38 -20.45
N VAL A 670 -0.02 -22.79 -20.19
CA VAL A 670 -0.36 -22.15 -18.92
C VAL A 670 -1.16 -23.14 -18.08
N ALA A 671 -0.78 -23.32 -16.81
CA ALA A 671 -1.52 -24.15 -15.88
C ALA A 671 -2.95 -23.60 -15.68
N PRO A 672 -4.00 -24.44 -15.62
CA PRO A 672 -5.36 -23.97 -15.42
C PRO A 672 -5.49 -23.25 -14.08
N LEU A 673 -6.22 -22.14 -14.07
CA LEU A 673 -6.49 -21.38 -12.85
C LEU A 673 -7.43 -22.16 -11.91
N PRO A 674 -7.27 -22.06 -10.58
CA PRO A 674 -8.22 -22.63 -9.62
C PRO A 674 -9.64 -22.12 -9.89
N ALA A 675 -10.62 -23.03 -9.91
CA ALA A 675 -12.04 -22.68 -10.10
C ALA A 675 -12.64 -21.89 -8.92
N GLN A 676 -12.00 -21.96 -7.74
CA GLN A 676 -12.39 -21.23 -6.54
C GLN A 676 -11.18 -21.09 -5.59
N PHE A 677 -11.22 -20.08 -4.73
CA PHE A 677 -10.21 -19.81 -3.71
C PHE A 677 -10.88 -19.72 -2.34
N GLN A 678 -10.39 -20.47 -1.34
CA GLN A 678 -10.91 -20.48 0.03
C GLN A 678 -10.36 -19.31 0.88
N ARG A 679 -10.40 -18.10 0.31
CA ARG A 679 -9.96 -16.87 0.96
C ARG A 679 -10.72 -15.70 0.35
N GLY A 680 -11.38 -14.92 1.19
CA GLY A 680 -12.05 -13.70 0.79
C GLY A 680 -11.16 -12.48 1.01
N PHE A 681 -11.62 -11.35 0.51
CA PHE A 681 -11.02 -10.03 0.74
C PHE A 681 -11.88 -9.25 1.74
N TRP A 682 -11.99 -9.81 2.94
CA TRP A 682 -12.83 -9.28 4.02
C TRP A 682 -11.97 -8.60 5.07
N THR A 683 -12.38 -7.40 5.48
CA THR A 683 -11.77 -6.73 6.64
C THR A 683 -12.82 -6.16 7.56
N GLY A 684 -12.67 -6.42 8.86
CA GLY A 684 -13.30 -5.57 9.86
C GLY A 684 -12.56 -4.24 9.84
N ASN A 685 -13.28 -3.14 9.91
CA ASN A 685 -12.67 -1.87 10.31
C ASN A 685 -13.32 -1.49 11.63
N PHE A 686 -12.63 -0.69 12.43
CA PHE A 686 -13.32 0.10 13.44
C PHE A 686 -13.39 1.53 12.93
N ASP A 687 -14.57 2.10 13.02
CA ASP A 687 -14.81 3.51 12.86
C ASP A 687 -15.81 3.91 13.92
N SER A 688 -15.32 4.62 14.93
CA SER A 688 -16.05 5.11 16.09
C SER A 688 -16.15 6.62 16.02
N SER A 689 -16.88 7.08 15.02
CA SER A 689 -17.35 8.45 14.88
C SER A 689 -18.88 8.49 15.10
N GLY A 690 -19.37 9.44 15.90
CA GLY A 690 -20.79 9.56 16.25
C GLY A 690 -21.43 8.35 16.97
N GLY A 691 -20.63 7.46 17.59
CA GLY A 691 -21.12 6.25 18.27
C GLY A 691 -21.55 5.10 17.35
N ARG A 692 -21.08 5.09 16.11
CA ARG A 692 -21.28 3.99 15.13
C ARG A 692 -20.10 3.01 15.18
N THR A 693 -20.22 1.90 14.46
CA THR A 693 -19.12 0.99 14.12
C THR A 693 -19.37 0.43 12.71
N PHE A 694 -18.46 0.66 11.75
CA PHE A 694 -18.62 0.25 10.35
C PHE A 694 -17.77 -0.99 10.00
N PHE A 695 -18.34 -1.94 9.24
CA PHE A 695 -17.65 -3.14 8.73
C PHE A 695 -17.68 -3.14 7.20
N GLY A 696 -16.50 -3.18 6.57
CA GLY A 696 -16.36 -2.99 5.13
C GLY A 696 -16.09 -4.28 4.36
N LEU A 697 -16.76 -4.46 3.23
CA LEU A 697 -16.52 -5.58 2.31
C LEU A 697 -15.70 -5.14 1.10
N VAL A 698 -14.45 -5.60 0.98
CA VAL A 698 -13.56 -5.31 -0.17
C VAL A 698 -13.61 -6.44 -1.21
N ALA A 699 -14.81 -6.91 -1.56
CA ALA A 699 -14.96 -8.08 -2.42
C ALA A 699 -15.30 -7.79 -3.89
N ILE A 700 -15.64 -6.55 -4.26
CA ILE A 700 -16.07 -6.22 -5.61
C ILE A 700 -14.90 -5.54 -6.34
N GLY A 701 -14.34 -6.24 -7.32
CA GLY A 701 -13.09 -5.86 -7.97
C GLY A 701 -13.17 -5.76 -9.49
N GLY A 702 -12.03 -5.95 -10.14
CA GLY A 702 -11.94 -6.31 -11.54
C GLY A 702 -10.72 -5.76 -12.26
N VAL A 703 -10.48 -6.32 -13.45
CA VAL A 703 -9.65 -5.74 -14.50
C VAL A 703 -10.55 -5.63 -15.74
N ASP A 704 -10.72 -4.42 -16.25
CA ASP A 704 -11.66 -4.11 -17.32
C ASP A 704 -10.91 -3.46 -18.48
N PHE A 705 -10.72 -4.25 -19.54
CA PHE A 705 -10.30 -3.81 -20.86
C PHE A 705 -11.42 -4.16 -21.85
N GLY A 706 -12.68 -4.14 -21.41
CA GLY A 706 -13.85 -4.52 -22.18
C GLY A 706 -14.21 -3.53 -23.30
N PRO A 707 -15.37 -3.72 -23.93
CA PRO A 707 -15.95 -2.74 -24.86
C PRO A 707 -16.20 -1.39 -24.20
N ASP A 708 -16.65 -1.38 -22.94
CA ASP A 708 -17.02 -0.17 -22.18
C ASP A 708 -15.82 0.74 -21.86
N ALA A 709 -14.60 0.19 -21.79
CA ALA A 709 -13.37 0.98 -21.70
C ALA A 709 -13.06 1.78 -22.98
N GLY A 710 -13.74 1.47 -24.10
CA GLY A 710 -13.53 2.10 -25.39
C GLY A 710 -12.12 1.88 -25.95
N ASN A 711 -11.73 2.69 -26.95
CA ASN A 711 -10.38 2.70 -27.54
C ASN A 711 -9.59 3.98 -27.21
N GLY A 712 -10.16 4.95 -26.48
CA GLY A 712 -9.53 6.26 -26.25
C GLY A 712 -8.21 6.23 -25.46
N TRP A 713 -7.99 5.16 -24.71
CA TRP A 713 -6.73 4.89 -24.02
C TRP A 713 -5.59 4.45 -24.96
N VAL A 714 -5.89 3.99 -26.18
CA VAL A 714 -4.88 3.62 -27.19
C VAL A 714 -4.42 4.89 -27.92
N GLN A 715 -3.39 5.54 -27.37
CA GLN A 715 -2.90 6.83 -27.85
C GLN A 715 -1.91 6.63 -29.01
N ALA A 716 -2.44 6.30 -30.18
CA ALA A 716 -1.68 5.94 -31.37
C ALA A 716 -1.27 7.15 -32.23
N GLY A 717 0.03 7.45 -32.28
CA GLY A 717 0.66 8.41 -33.19
C GLY A 717 1.23 7.77 -34.47
N ILE A 718 1.59 8.60 -35.45
CA ILE A 718 2.49 8.25 -36.56
C ILE A 718 3.80 9.00 -36.34
N ASP A 719 4.93 8.29 -36.42
CA ASP A 719 6.27 8.86 -36.38
C ASP A 719 7.07 8.40 -37.63
N PRO A 720 7.29 9.29 -38.62
CA PRO A 720 8.12 8.99 -39.78
C PRO A 720 9.59 8.69 -39.45
N ALA A 721 10.15 9.28 -38.38
CA ALA A 721 11.53 9.07 -37.98
C ALA A 721 11.75 7.69 -37.32
N LEU A 722 10.67 7.04 -36.86
CA LEU A 722 10.75 5.74 -36.19
C LEU A 722 11.34 4.65 -37.10
N LYS A 723 11.02 4.64 -38.40
CA LYS A 723 11.56 3.63 -39.34
C LYS A 723 13.07 3.78 -39.53
N THR A 724 13.53 4.99 -39.86
CA THR A 724 14.96 5.27 -40.11
C THR A 724 15.79 5.09 -38.83
N SER A 725 15.28 5.58 -37.69
CA SER A 725 15.96 5.39 -36.40
C SER A 725 16.01 3.91 -36.02
N ALA A 726 14.92 3.15 -36.17
CA ALA A 726 14.93 1.71 -35.86
C ALA A 726 15.90 0.91 -36.74
N ALA A 727 16.01 1.22 -38.04
CA ALA A 727 16.98 0.57 -38.91
C ALA A 727 18.44 0.83 -38.46
N GLY A 728 18.81 2.08 -38.19
CA GLY A 728 20.14 2.43 -37.68
C GLY A 728 20.44 1.80 -36.32
N GLN A 729 19.45 1.80 -35.42
CA GLN A 729 19.52 1.20 -34.09
C GLN A 729 19.72 -0.34 -34.15
N LEU A 730 19.08 -1.04 -35.09
CA LEU A 730 19.33 -2.47 -35.31
C LEU A 730 20.73 -2.75 -35.88
N LEU A 731 21.22 -1.93 -36.82
CA LEU A 731 22.58 -2.06 -37.35
C LEU A 731 23.64 -1.85 -36.26
N ALA A 732 23.46 -0.82 -35.42
CA ALA A 732 24.31 -0.59 -34.26
C ALA A 732 24.28 -1.78 -33.29
N SER A 733 23.10 -2.31 -33.01
CA SER A 733 22.94 -3.50 -32.17
C SER A 733 23.73 -4.70 -32.70
N ALA A 734 23.57 -5.04 -33.99
CA ALA A 734 24.27 -6.15 -34.62
C ALA A 734 25.80 -5.99 -34.53
N GLY A 735 26.32 -4.78 -34.81
CA GLY A 735 27.75 -4.46 -34.67
C GLY A 735 28.26 -4.62 -33.24
N LEU A 736 27.53 -4.07 -32.26
CA LEU A 736 27.88 -4.15 -30.84
C LEU A 736 27.81 -5.57 -30.28
N GLY A 737 26.81 -6.36 -30.68
CA GLY A 737 26.68 -7.75 -30.23
C GLY A 737 27.75 -8.66 -30.83
N ARG A 738 28.14 -8.43 -32.09
CA ARG A 738 29.32 -9.09 -32.66
C ARG A 738 30.60 -8.71 -31.91
N ALA A 739 30.78 -7.43 -31.59
CA ALA A 739 31.93 -6.98 -30.79
C ALA A 739 31.92 -7.60 -29.37
N ALA A 740 30.75 -7.79 -28.76
CA ALA A 740 30.60 -8.47 -27.48
C ALA A 740 31.03 -9.94 -27.55
N VAL A 741 30.59 -10.67 -28.58
CA VAL A 741 31.00 -12.06 -28.82
C VAL A 741 32.51 -12.14 -29.11
N ASP A 742 33.05 -11.23 -29.92
CA ASP A 742 34.48 -11.14 -30.23
C ASP A 742 35.34 -10.84 -28.97
N ALA A 743 34.81 -10.07 -28.01
CA ALA A 743 35.47 -9.80 -26.72
C ALA A 743 35.41 -11.02 -25.79
N ALA A 744 34.23 -11.66 -25.68
CA ALA A 744 34.04 -12.85 -24.85
C ALA A 744 34.90 -14.02 -25.32
N ALA A 745 34.99 -14.25 -26.64
CA ALA A 745 35.84 -15.27 -27.26
C ALA A 745 37.36 -15.02 -27.05
N LYS A 746 37.77 -13.79 -26.73
CA LYS A 746 39.14 -13.42 -26.34
C LYS A 746 39.38 -13.51 -24.83
N GLY A 747 38.35 -13.86 -24.05
CA GLY A 747 38.40 -13.92 -22.59
C GLY A 747 38.19 -12.56 -21.89
N ASP A 748 37.82 -11.51 -22.62
CA ASP A 748 37.47 -10.19 -22.07
C ASP A 748 35.97 -10.13 -21.75
N LEU A 749 35.60 -10.77 -20.63
CA LEU A 749 34.21 -10.94 -20.19
C LEU A 749 33.56 -9.61 -19.77
N GLU A 750 34.34 -8.65 -19.26
CA GLU A 750 33.84 -7.35 -18.79
C GLU A 750 33.47 -6.45 -19.97
N SER A 751 34.37 -6.29 -20.95
CA SER A 751 34.05 -5.58 -22.20
C SER A 751 32.91 -6.26 -22.95
N ALA A 752 32.87 -7.61 -22.96
CA ALA A 752 31.77 -8.34 -23.58
C ALA A 752 30.41 -8.05 -22.94
N ARG A 753 30.34 -7.98 -21.61
CA ARG A 753 29.11 -7.62 -20.89
C ARG A 753 28.67 -6.20 -21.23
N ALA A 754 29.59 -5.23 -21.17
CA ALA A 754 29.30 -3.84 -21.52
C ALA A 754 28.83 -3.66 -22.97
N LEU A 755 29.46 -4.34 -23.94
CA LEU A 755 29.08 -4.32 -25.35
C LEU A 755 27.73 -5.03 -25.60
N ALA A 756 27.45 -6.13 -24.90
CA ALA A 756 26.15 -6.81 -24.98
C ALA A 756 25.02 -5.93 -24.41
N ASP A 757 25.29 -5.18 -23.34
CA ASP A 757 24.33 -4.24 -22.77
C ASP A 757 24.09 -3.02 -23.68
N GLN A 758 25.13 -2.47 -24.30
CA GLN A 758 24.99 -1.45 -25.35
C GLN A 758 24.22 -1.98 -26.57
N SER A 759 24.50 -3.22 -27.00
CA SER A 759 23.78 -3.88 -28.09
C SER A 759 22.29 -4.05 -27.79
N ALA A 760 21.93 -4.40 -26.55
CA ALA A 760 20.54 -4.50 -26.12
C ALA A 760 19.82 -3.13 -26.05
N ARG A 761 20.51 -2.06 -25.59
CA ARG A 761 20.00 -0.68 -25.67
C ARG A 761 19.77 -0.25 -27.11
N ALA A 762 20.64 -0.66 -28.03
CA ALA A 762 20.46 -0.39 -29.44
C ALA A 762 19.22 -1.11 -30.02
N MET A 763 18.95 -2.38 -29.65
CA MET A 763 17.71 -3.06 -30.09
C MET A 763 16.42 -2.33 -29.67
N THR A 764 16.45 -1.67 -28.51
CA THR A 764 15.30 -0.94 -27.96
C THR A 764 15.19 0.49 -28.47
N GLY A 765 16.25 0.99 -29.13
CA GLY A 765 16.34 2.34 -29.66
C GLY A 765 16.84 3.38 -28.67
N ASP A 766 17.37 2.94 -27.53
CA ASP A 766 17.86 3.76 -26.42
C ASP A 766 19.39 3.99 -26.51
N PHE A 767 20.03 3.64 -27.63
CA PHE A 767 21.47 3.86 -27.85
C PHE A 767 21.73 5.24 -28.47
N ASP A 768 22.65 5.99 -27.84
CA ASP A 768 23.09 7.30 -28.30
C ASP A 768 24.25 7.16 -29.30
N PHE A 769 24.01 7.57 -30.55
CA PHE A 769 25.01 7.57 -31.60
C PHE A 769 26.10 8.64 -31.43
N THR A 770 25.85 9.72 -30.68
CA THR A 770 26.78 10.85 -30.56
C THR A 770 28.08 10.47 -29.85
N GLY A 771 28.01 9.54 -28.90
CA GLY A 771 29.18 8.97 -28.23
C GLY A 771 29.94 7.90 -29.03
N HIS A 772 29.38 7.41 -30.15
CA HIS A 772 29.90 6.24 -30.86
C HIS A 772 29.96 6.41 -32.40
N PRO A 773 30.65 7.45 -32.92
CA PRO A 773 30.72 7.73 -34.36
C PRO A 773 31.35 6.59 -35.18
N ALA A 774 32.18 5.73 -34.57
CA ALA A 774 32.77 4.58 -35.25
C ALA A 774 31.77 3.48 -35.70
N LEU A 775 30.52 3.52 -35.20
CA LEU A 775 29.44 2.65 -35.69
C LEU A 775 28.74 3.22 -36.94
N VAL A 776 28.98 4.50 -37.26
CA VAL A 776 28.47 5.16 -38.47
C VAL A 776 29.35 4.77 -39.66
N GLY A 777 29.13 3.56 -40.18
CA GLY A 777 29.91 3.01 -41.28
C GLY A 777 29.87 1.48 -41.45
N ILE A 778 29.11 0.76 -40.62
CA ILE A 778 28.83 -0.67 -40.84
C ILE A 778 28.10 -0.79 -42.20
N PRO A 779 28.55 -1.64 -43.14
CA PRO A 779 27.94 -1.73 -44.47
C PRO A 779 26.44 -2.06 -44.42
N GLU A 780 25.66 -1.45 -45.32
CA GLU A 780 24.23 -1.74 -45.56
C GLU A 780 23.99 -3.13 -46.15
N ALA A 781 24.40 -4.18 -45.44
CA ALA A 781 23.79 -5.50 -45.61
C ALA A 781 22.39 -5.43 -44.97
N SER A 782 21.40 -4.97 -45.75
CA SER A 782 20.00 -4.97 -45.32
C SER A 782 19.63 -6.40 -44.88
N PRO A 783 19.23 -6.63 -43.62
CA PRO A 783 18.74 -7.95 -43.23
C PRO A 783 17.47 -8.27 -44.04
N PRO A 784 17.24 -9.54 -44.41
CA PRO A 784 16.10 -9.92 -45.25
C PRO A 784 14.74 -9.57 -44.62
N SER A 785 14.68 -9.45 -43.29
CA SER A 785 13.58 -8.81 -42.56
C SER A 785 14.09 -8.21 -41.23
N PRO A 786 13.60 -7.01 -40.82
CA PRO A 786 13.87 -6.46 -39.48
C PRO A 786 13.40 -7.37 -38.33
N VAL A 787 12.33 -8.15 -38.55
CA VAL A 787 11.81 -9.13 -37.58
C VAL A 787 12.85 -10.21 -37.31
N ASP A 788 13.40 -10.79 -38.38
CA ASP A 788 14.43 -11.82 -38.30
C ASP A 788 15.73 -11.32 -37.66
N ALA A 789 16.14 -10.08 -37.99
CA ALA A 789 17.28 -9.43 -37.35
C ALA A 789 17.11 -9.33 -35.83
N VAL A 790 15.93 -8.91 -35.36
CA VAL A 790 15.62 -8.79 -33.92
C VAL A 790 15.58 -10.16 -33.23
N LEU A 791 14.95 -11.16 -33.85
CA LEU A 791 14.86 -12.51 -33.28
C LEU A 791 16.24 -13.16 -33.13
N LEU A 792 17.08 -13.09 -34.17
CA LEU A 792 18.43 -13.65 -34.16
C LEU A 792 19.35 -12.90 -33.18
N GLN A 793 19.39 -11.57 -33.28
CA GLN A 793 20.25 -10.75 -32.43
C GLN A 793 19.90 -10.88 -30.95
N GLY A 794 18.61 -10.88 -30.62
CA GLY A 794 18.14 -11.04 -29.23
C GLY A 794 18.53 -12.39 -28.63
N GLU A 795 18.41 -13.47 -29.41
CA GLU A 795 18.83 -14.80 -28.98
C GLU A 795 20.36 -14.90 -28.85
N MET A 796 21.12 -14.38 -29.82
CA MET A 796 22.59 -14.36 -29.75
C MET A 796 23.09 -13.59 -28.53
N LEU A 797 22.47 -12.46 -28.15
CA LEU A 797 22.81 -11.73 -26.93
C LEU A 797 22.45 -12.51 -25.65
N ALA A 798 21.30 -13.19 -25.63
CA ALA A 798 20.92 -14.04 -24.50
C ALA A 798 21.94 -15.17 -24.28
N GLN A 799 22.29 -15.90 -25.36
CA GLN A 799 23.29 -16.95 -25.33
C GLN A 799 24.69 -16.41 -24.97
N THR A 800 25.06 -15.21 -25.45
CA THR A 800 26.34 -14.57 -25.09
C THR A 800 26.41 -14.34 -23.58
N ARG A 801 25.39 -13.72 -22.97
CA ARG A 801 25.32 -13.49 -21.52
C ARG A 801 25.34 -14.80 -20.73
N GLN A 802 24.56 -15.80 -21.14
CA GLN A 802 24.52 -17.11 -20.48
C GLN A 802 25.89 -17.81 -20.46
N ASN A 803 26.65 -17.72 -21.56
CA ASN A 803 27.99 -18.30 -21.63
C ASN A 803 29.04 -17.46 -20.87
N ILE A 804 28.91 -16.13 -20.82
CA ILE A 804 29.71 -15.27 -19.92
C ILE A 804 29.48 -15.67 -18.46
N ASP A 805 28.23 -15.77 -18.01
CA ASP A 805 27.88 -16.15 -16.64
C ASP A 805 28.34 -17.59 -16.29
N LEU A 806 28.38 -18.49 -17.28
CA LEU A 806 28.96 -19.83 -17.13
C LEU A 806 30.49 -19.76 -16.93
N MET A 807 31.17 -18.96 -17.76
CA MET A 807 32.63 -18.77 -17.68
C MET A 807 33.07 -18.03 -16.41
N GLU A 808 32.31 -17.03 -15.93
CA GLU A 808 32.57 -16.36 -14.64
C GLU A 808 32.47 -17.32 -13.46
N ARG A 809 31.43 -18.18 -13.43
CA ARG A 809 31.27 -19.22 -12.41
C ARG A 809 32.41 -20.24 -12.44
N ALA A 810 32.75 -20.73 -13.64
CA ALA A 810 33.89 -21.62 -13.84
C ALA A 810 35.20 -20.96 -13.36
N GLN A 811 35.47 -19.71 -13.76
CA GLN A 811 36.69 -18.99 -13.38
C GLN A 811 36.79 -18.78 -11.86
N LYS A 812 35.67 -18.52 -11.18
CA LYS A 812 35.62 -18.40 -9.72
C LYS A 812 36.03 -19.72 -9.05
N ILE A 813 35.51 -20.85 -9.51
CA ILE A 813 35.87 -22.18 -8.98
C ILE A 813 37.35 -22.49 -9.28
N LEU A 814 37.82 -22.29 -10.52
CA LEU A 814 39.20 -22.54 -10.92
C LEU A 814 40.25 -21.74 -10.12
N ARG A 815 39.88 -20.56 -9.60
CA ARG A 815 40.70 -19.74 -8.68
C ARG A 815 40.68 -20.23 -7.23
N GLN A 816 39.68 -21.02 -6.84
CA GLN A 816 39.46 -21.48 -5.47
C GLN A 816 39.93 -22.94 -5.23
N THR A 817 40.06 -23.74 -6.29
CA THR A 817 40.42 -25.18 -6.23
C THR A 817 41.89 -25.47 -6.57
N GLY A 818 42.51 -26.40 -5.86
CA GLY A 818 43.86 -26.91 -6.12
C GLY A 818 43.96 -27.80 -7.36
N VAL A 819 45.19 -28.10 -7.79
CA VAL A 819 45.44 -28.96 -8.96
C VAL A 819 45.12 -30.42 -8.60
N GLY A 820 44.03 -30.95 -9.16
CA GLY A 820 43.58 -32.34 -8.96
C GLY A 820 42.16 -32.49 -8.42
N ASP A 821 41.54 -31.41 -7.93
CA ASP A 821 40.21 -31.45 -7.34
C ASP A 821 39.11 -31.74 -8.38
N LEU A 822 38.13 -32.59 -8.05
CA LEU A 822 36.99 -32.91 -8.93
C LEU A 822 36.23 -31.65 -9.43
N PRO A 823 35.90 -30.66 -8.57
CA PRO A 823 35.28 -29.41 -9.00
C PRO A 823 36.12 -28.58 -9.98
N ARG A 824 37.46 -28.78 -10.02
CA ARG A 824 38.33 -28.10 -11.00
C ARG A 824 38.14 -28.67 -12.41
N ALA A 825 37.99 -29.99 -12.53
CA ALA A 825 37.74 -30.64 -13.82
C ALA A 825 36.37 -30.22 -14.40
N GLU A 826 35.34 -30.22 -13.55
CA GLU A 826 33.99 -29.77 -13.92
C GLU A 826 33.96 -28.29 -14.31
N ALA A 827 34.65 -27.42 -13.56
CA ALA A 827 34.79 -26.01 -13.91
C ALA A 827 35.57 -25.79 -15.23
N LEU A 828 36.59 -26.60 -15.50
CA LEU A 828 37.31 -26.53 -16.78
C LEU A 828 36.44 -26.99 -17.96
N GLU A 829 35.58 -27.99 -17.76
CA GLU A 829 34.60 -28.40 -18.76
C GLU A 829 33.57 -27.28 -19.03
N GLN A 830 33.04 -26.65 -17.97
CA GLN A 830 32.12 -25.52 -18.08
C GLN A 830 32.76 -24.33 -18.80
N TRP A 831 34.03 -24.02 -18.53
CA TRP A 831 34.80 -23.00 -19.24
C TRP A 831 34.92 -23.33 -20.73
N ASN A 832 35.41 -24.53 -21.06
CA ASN A 832 35.62 -24.97 -22.45
C ASN A 832 34.30 -25.01 -23.24
N ARG A 833 33.19 -25.38 -22.58
CA ARG A 833 31.84 -25.36 -23.16
C ARG A 833 31.40 -23.92 -23.46
N GLY A 834 31.58 -23.00 -22.52
CA GLY A 834 31.28 -21.58 -22.72
C GLY A 834 32.08 -20.97 -23.87
N GLU A 835 33.39 -21.22 -23.91
CA GLU A 835 34.29 -20.76 -24.98
C GLU A 835 33.91 -21.35 -26.35
N GLY A 836 33.57 -22.65 -26.39
CA GLY A 836 33.12 -23.33 -27.61
C GLY A 836 31.82 -22.75 -28.16
N ASN A 837 30.84 -22.49 -27.30
CA ASN A 837 29.57 -21.85 -27.66
C ASN A 837 29.79 -20.43 -28.19
N LEU A 838 30.64 -19.63 -27.54
CA LEU A 838 30.97 -18.28 -27.99
C LEU A 838 31.66 -18.27 -29.37
N LYS A 839 32.54 -19.24 -29.66
CA LYS A 839 33.15 -19.41 -31.00
C LYS A 839 32.11 -19.76 -32.06
N GLN A 840 31.07 -20.53 -31.71
CA GLN A 840 29.95 -20.80 -32.62
C GLN A 840 29.07 -19.56 -32.84
N LEU A 841 28.75 -18.78 -31.79
CA LEU A 841 28.07 -17.49 -31.94
C LEU A 841 28.89 -16.51 -32.81
N GLN A 842 30.22 -16.49 -32.65
CA GLN A 842 31.12 -15.68 -33.46
C GLN A 842 31.03 -16.07 -34.93
N THR A 843 30.98 -17.37 -35.19
CA THR A 843 30.82 -17.94 -36.52
C THR A 843 29.47 -17.52 -37.13
N LEU A 844 28.37 -17.67 -36.39
CA LEU A 844 27.02 -17.22 -36.80
C LEU A 844 27.00 -15.72 -37.14
N ALA A 845 27.67 -14.87 -36.35
CA ALA A 845 27.79 -13.43 -36.57
C ALA A 845 28.55 -13.04 -37.86
N THR A 846 29.16 -14.00 -38.57
CA THR A 846 29.83 -13.79 -39.86
C THR A 846 29.04 -14.29 -41.06
N ILE A 847 27.98 -15.09 -40.85
CA ILE A 847 27.16 -15.64 -41.93
C ILE A 847 26.25 -14.53 -42.49
N ARG A 848 26.39 -14.22 -43.78
CA ARG A 848 25.56 -13.23 -44.48
C ARG A 848 24.24 -13.82 -45.01
N GLU A 849 24.26 -15.10 -45.39
CA GLU A 849 23.11 -15.85 -45.89
C GLU A 849 23.03 -17.16 -45.11
N PHE A 850 21.97 -17.33 -44.30
CA PHE A 850 21.79 -18.56 -43.54
C PHE A 850 21.21 -19.66 -44.45
N PRO A 851 21.79 -20.87 -44.48
CA PRO A 851 21.23 -22.01 -45.22
C PRO A 851 20.00 -22.62 -44.54
N LEU A 852 19.64 -22.12 -43.35
CA LEU A 852 18.42 -22.45 -42.61
C LEU A 852 17.62 -21.16 -42.37
N PRO A 853 16.27 -21.21 -42.30
CA PRO A 853 15.47 -20.06 -41.88
C PRO A 853 15.90 -19.53 -40.51
N THR A 854 15.94 -18.22 -40.34
CA THR A 854 16.39 -17.53 -39.12
C THR A 854 15.74 -18.09 -37.85
N ARG A 855 14.44 -18.39 -37.90
CA ARG A 855 13.67 -18.98 -36.80
C ARG A 855 14.15 -20.36 -36.37
N GLN A 856 14.62 -21.18 -37.32
CA GLN A 856 15.21 -22.49 -37.01
C GLN A 856 16.54 -22.30 -36.29
N VAL A 857 17.37 -21.35 -36.71
CA VAL A 857 18.62 -20.99 -36.00
C VAL A 857 18.32 -20.52 -34.57
N VAL A 858 17.32 -19.66 -34.38
CA VAL A 858 16.86 -19.20 -33.05
C VAL A 858 16.36 -20.36 -32.19
N GLN A 859 15.60 -21.31 -32.74
CA GLN A 859 15.17 -22.51 -32.00
C GLN A 859 16.36 -23.40 -31.59
N LEU A 860 17.32 -23.63 -32.48
CA LEU A 860 18.52 -24.42 -32.18
C LEU A 860 19.36 -23.77 -31.08
N LEU A 861 19.50 -22.43 -31.08
CA LEU A 861 20.16 -21.69 -30.01
C LEU A 861 19.44 -21.87 -28.67
N ARG A 862 18.11 -21.69 -28.63
CA ARG A 862 17.30 -21.85 -27.40
C ARG A 862 17.35 -23.24 -26.80
N ASN A 863 17.34 -24.26 -27.63
CA ASN A 863 17.43 -25.66 -27.20
C ASN A 863 18.83 -26.04 -26.71
N GLY A 864 19.86 -25.24 -27.05
CA GLY A 864 21.26 -25.64 -26.88
C GLY A 864 21.71 -26.69 -27.89
N ASP A 865 21.06 -26.79 -29.06
CA ASP A 865 21.38 -27.72 -30.14
C ASP A 865 22.58 -27.23 -30.99
N TRP A 866 23.64 -26.79 -30.31
CA TRP A 866 24.85 -26.17 -30.87
C TRP A 866 25.46 -26.93 -32.07
N ASN A 867 25.41 -28.26 -32.05
CA ASN A 867 25.94 -29.12 -33.13
C ASN A 867 25.19 -29.03 -34.47
N GLN A 868 23.93 -28.56 -34.46
CA GLN A 868 23.08 -28.42 -35.65
C GLN A 868 23.13 -27.02 -36.27
N LEU A 869 23.82 -26.07 -35.62
CA LEU A 869 23.94 -24.70 -36.13
C LEU A 869 24.69 -24.67 -37.46
N PRO A 870 24.31 -23.76 -38.39
CA PRO A 870 24.92 -23.69 -39.71
C PRO A 870 26.42 -23.37 -39.61
N LYS A 871 27.22 -24.24 -40.23
CA LYS A 871 28.67 -24.06 -40.37
C LYS A 871 28.95 -23.19 -41.60
N PRO A 872 30.04 -22.39 -41.60
CA PRO A 872 30.40 -21.61 -42.77
C PRO A 872 30.71 -22.55 -43.94
N PRO A 873 30.43 -22.15 -45.19
CA PRO A 873 30.85 -22.93 -46.34
C PRO A 873 32.38 -23.13 -46.30
N PRO A 874 32.89 -24.30 -46.74
CA PRO A 874 34.33 -24.53 -46.75
C PRO A 874 34.98 -23.49 -47.66
N VAL A 875 35.75 -22.58 -47.06
CA VAL A 875 36.52 -21.58 -47.79
C VAL A 875 37.45 -22.32 -48.73
N ALA A 876 37.30 -22.08 -50.04
CA ALA A 876 38.20 -22.65 -51.04
C ALA A 876 39.65 -22.34 -50.65
N ALA A 877 40.49 -23.37 -50.55
CA ALA A 877 41.79 -23.28 -49.92
C ALA A 877 42.61 -22.12 -50.52
N ALA A 878 42.86 -21.09 -49.71
CA ALA A 878 43.74 -20.00 -50.10
C ALA A 878 45.12 -20.60 -50.43
N PRO A 879 45.79 -20.15 -51.50
CA PRO A 879 47.09 -20.69 -51.89
C PRO A 879 48.07 -20.56 -50.73
N ALA A 880 48.80 -21.64 -50.45
CA ALA A 880 49.65 -21.76 -49.27
C ALA A 880 50.61 -20.56 -49.17
N ALA A 881 50.57 -19.86 -48.03
CA ALA A 881 51.49 -18.78 -47.75
C ALA A 881 52.94 -19.32 -47.79
N PRO A 882 53.89 -18.60 -48.42
CA PRO A 882 55.27 -19.05 -48.51
C PRO A 882 55.88 -19.20 -47.10
N PRO A 883 56.78 -20.18 -46.89
CA PRO A 883 57.34 -20.45 -45.58
C PRO A 883 58.02 -19.19 -45.01
N ALA A 884 57.61 -18.80 -43.80
CA ALA A 884 58.19 -17.67 -43.11
C ALA A 884 59.70 -17.90 -42.93
N LYS A 885 60.51 -16.93 -43.38
CA LYS A 885 61.96 -16.96 -43.18
C LYS A 885 62.26 -17.15 -41.68
N PRO A 886 63.20 -18.03 -41.28
CA PRO A 886 63.59 -18.16 -39.88
C PRO A 886 64.06 -16.78 -39.38
N ARG A 887 63.44 -16.29 -38.30
CA ARG A 887 63.86 -15.04 -37.67
C ARG A 887 65.29 -15.20 -37.16
N PRO A 888 66.17 -14.19 -37.33
CA PRO A 888 67.53 -14.26 -36.80
C PRO A 888 67.49 -14.48 -35.29
N ALA A 889 68.39 -15.32 -34.78
CA ALA A 889 68.52 -15.53 -33.35
C ALA A 889 68.94 -14.22 -32.67
N VAL A 890 68.11 -13.72 -31.76
CA VAL A 890 68.44 -12.55 -30.93
C VAL A 890 69.64 -12.91 -30.07
N ASP A 891 70.65 -12.04 -30.09
CA ASP A 891 71.87 -12.18 -29.31
C ASP A 891 71.58 -12.42 -27.81
N PRO A 892 72.34 -13.27 -27.09
CA PRO A 892 72.07 -13.56 -25.69
C PRO A 892 72.06 -12.34 -24.76
N GLU A 893 72.91 -11.33 -24.99
CA GLU A 893 72.94 -10.11 -24.17
C GLU A 893 71.73 -9.22 -24.47
N GLU A 894 71.36 -9.06 -25.74
CA GLU A 894 70.15 -8.32 -26.12
C GLU A 894 68.87 -9.02 -25.62
N ARG A 895 68.83 -10.36 -25.65
CA ARG A 895 67.74 -11.17 -25.09
C ARG A 895 67.65 -11.00 -23.56
N ALA A 896 68.76 -10.88 -22.85
CA ALA A 896 68.76 -10.58 -21.42
C ALA A 896 68.26 -9.15 -21.14
N ARG A 897 68.71 -8.16 -21.92
CA ARG A 897 68.27 -6.76 -21.80
C ARG A 897 66.76 -6.61 -22.00
N ILE A 898 66.22 -7.17 -23.09
CA ILE A 898 64.78 -7.07 -23.40
C ILE A 898 63.92 -7.78 -22.33
N ARG A 899 64.39 -8.89 -21.74
CA ARG A 899 63.71 -9.52 -20.59
C ARG A 899 63.70 -8.58 -19.37
N GLY A 900 64.81 -7.92 -19.06
CA GLY A 900 64.88 -6.90 -18.01
C GLY A 900 63.90 -5.74 -18.24
N GLU A 901 63.80 -5.24 -19.46
CA GLU A 901 62.80 -4.21 -19.85
C GLU A 901 61.36 -4.70 -19.61
N ILE A 902 61.04 -5.94 -20.01
CA ILE A 902 59.71 -6.54 -19.77
C ILE A 902 59.40 -6.64 -18.27
N THR A 903 60.35 -7.07 -17.44
CA THR A 903 60.17 -7.13 -15.98
C THR A 903 59.92 -5.74 -15.37
N GLN A 904 60.63 -4.70 -15.83
CA GLN A 904 60.41 -3.32 -15.37
C GLN A 904 59.02 -2.80 -15.75
N LEU A 905 58.61 -2.97 -17.01
CA LEU A 905 57.28 -2.57 -17.50
C LEU A 905 56.14 -3.31 -16.76
N ARG A 906 56.36 -4.58 -16.39
CA ARG A 906 55.43 -5.37 -15.58
C ARG A 906 55.35 -4.91 -14.13
N THR A 907 56.47 -4.53 -13.52
CA THR A 907 56.49 -3.88 -12.20
C THR A 907 55.67 -2.59 -12.20
N GLU A 908 55.83 -1.76 -13.24
CA GLU A 908 55.03 -0.54 -13.42
C GLU A 908 53.54 -0.84 -13.64
N LEU A 909 53.22 -1.84 -14.47
CA LEU A 909 51.85 -2.31 -14.71
C LEU A 909 51.17 -2.78 -13.42
N CYS A 910 51.85 -3.59 -12.60
CA CYS A 910 51.33 -4.06 -11.31
C CYS A 910 51.15 -2.90 -10.31
N ARG A 911 52.04 -1.90 -10.31
CA ARG A 911 51.90 -0.68 -9.50
C ARG A 911 50.64 0.09 -9.90
N ILE A 912 50.43 0.34 -11.19
CA ILE A 912 49.25 1.08 -11.70
C ILE A 912 47.95 0.30 -11.45
N GLN A 913 47.95 -1.03 -11.66
CA GLN A 913 46.80 -1.87 -11.32
C GLN A 913 46.48 -1.85 -9.81
N THR A 914 47.49 -1.84 -8.95
CA THR A 914 47.29 -1.77 -7.49
C THR A 914 46.78 -0.39 -7.06
N GLN A 915 47.26 0.68 -7.70
CA GLN A 915 46.73 2.04 -7.52
C GLN A 915 45.27 2.10 -7.95
N LEU A 916 44.91 1.64 -9.16
CA LEU A 916 43.53 1.58 -9.66
C LEU A 916 42.60 0.77 -8.74
N ARG A 917 43.04 -0.37 -8.17
CA ARG A 917 42.21 -1.14 -7.22
C ARG A 917 41.94 -0.38 -5.92
N ARG A 918 42.96 0.27 -5.34
CA ARG A 918 42.80 1.11 -4.13
C ARG A 918 41.92 2.32 -4.42
N PHE A 919 42.06 2.90 -5.61
CA PHE A 919 41.27 4.04 -6.09
C PHE A 919 39.79 3.63 -6.24
N ASN A 920 39.49 2.52 -6.92
CA ASN A 920 38.13 1.97 -7.05
C ASN A 920 37.48 1.64 -5.69
N ALA A 921 38.25 1.12 -4.73
CA ALA A 921 37.73 0.88 -3.38
C ALA A 921 37.38 2.18 -2.63
N THR A 922 38.15 3.26 -2.85
CA THR A 922 37.85 4.59 -2.29
C THR A 922 36.61 5.18 -2.95
N ILE A 923 36.47 5.06 -4.28
CA ILE A 923 35.31 5.55 -5.03
C ILE A 923 34.02 4.87 -4.61
N GLN A 924 34.02 3.56 -4.35
CA GLN A 924 32.82 2.89 -3.88
C GLN A 924 32.39 3.44 -2.51
N SER A 925 33.34 3.67 -1.59
CA SER A 925 33.07 4.34 -0.31
C SER A 925 32.54 5.77 -0.50
N ASP A 926 33.09 6.55 -1.43
CA ASP A 926 32.67 7.93 -1.70
C ASP A 926 31.29 7.99 -2.37
N LEU A 927 30.95 7.02 -3.23
CA LEU A 927 29.62 6.88 -3.85
C LEU A 927 28.56 6.43 -2.85
N ASP A 928 28.90 5.50 -1.96
CA ASP A 928 28.00 5.04 -0.90
C ASP A 928 27.72 6.19 0.09
N GLN A 929 28.76 6.95 0.50
CA GLN A 929 28.61 8.16 1.30
C GLN A 929 27.83 9.26 0.57
N ARG A 930 28.04 9.44 -0.75
CA ARG A 930 27.27 10.38 -1.57
C ARG A 930 25.79 10.02 -1.59
N ALA A 931 25.44 8.75 -1.79
CA ALA A 931 24.05 8.31 -1.82
C ALA A 931 23.37 8.47 -0.44
N GLU A 932 24.10 8.22 0.64
CA GLU A 932 23.65 8.49 2.00
C GLU A 932 23.43 9.99 2.24
N TRP A 933 24.36 10.84 1.81
CA TRP A 933 24.27 12.29 1.97
C TRP A 933 23.20 12.92 1.08
N GLU A 934 23.09 12.57 -0.20
CA GLU A 934 22.03 13.05 -1.10
C GLU A 934 20.65 12.70 -0.52
N LYS A 935 20.50 11.49 0.03
CA LYS A 935 19.26 11.08 0.70
C LYS A 935 18.99 11.91 1.96
N VAL A 936 19.94 12.00 2.89
CA VAL A 936 19.76 12.75 4.15
C VAL A 936 19.50 14.24 3.89
N THR A 937 20.21 14.84 2.92
CA THR A 937 20.03 16.24 2.47
C THR A 937 18.64 16.45 1.88
N ASN A 938 18.17 15.56 0.99
CA ASN A 938 16.84 15.68 0.39
C ASN A 938 15.72 15.46 1.42
N ASP A 939 15.81 14.41 2.25
CA ASP A 939 14.82 14.11 3.30
C ASP A 939 14.72 15.27 4.32
N ALA A 940 15.85 15.89 4.68
CA ALA A 940 15.92 17.06 5.56
C ALA A 940 15.38 18.34 4.89
N TYR A 941 15.77 18.60 3.65
CA TYR A 941 15.31 19.75 2.86
C TYR A 941 13.79 19.71 2.61
N GLU A 942 13.23 18.58 2.18
CA GLU A 942 11.78 18.42 2.01
C GLU A 942 11.05 18.58 3.35
N SER A 943 11.62 18.04 4.44
CA SER A 943 11.05 18.21 5.79
C SER A 943 11.05 19.67 6.24
N ALA A 944 12.14 20.42 6.02
CA ALA A 944 12.24 21.83 6.37
C ALA A 944 11.32 22.70 5.49
N LEU A 945 11.27 22.45 4.18
CA LEU A 945 10.38 23.13 3.25
C LEU A 945 8.91 22.89 3.61
N LYS A 946 8.55 21.66 3.98
CA LYS A 946 7.19 21.28 4.40
C LYS A 946 6.81 21.93 5.75
N ARG A 947 7.71 21.91 6.74
CA ARG A 947 7.50 22.65 8.02
C ARG A 947 7.26 24.14 7.77
N ALA A 948 8.05 24.76 6.88
CA ALA A 948 7.87 26.16 6.51
C ALA A 948 6.53 26.39 5.80
N GLN A 949 6.17 25.57 4.81
CA GLN A 949 4.90 25.67 4.07
C GLN A 949 3.68 25.52 4.99
N GLU A 950 3.63 24.47 5.82
CA GLU A 950 2.55 24.23 6.78
C GLU A 950 2.36 25.42 7.74
N LYS A 951 3.46 26.07 8.14
CA LYS A 951 3.41 27.27 8.99
C LYS A 951 3.00 28.53 8.23
N PHE A 952 3.49 28.75 7.02
CA PHE A 952 3.08 29.91 6.20
C PHE A 952 1.58 29.87 5.85
N GLU A 953 1.03 28.68 5.54
CA GLU A 953 -0.40 28.49 5.31
C GLU A 953 -1.24 28.77 6.57
N GLU A 954 -0.75 28.39 7.76
CA GLU A 954 -1.41 28.64 9.06
C GLU A 954 -1.56 30.14 9.39
N PHE A 955 -0.72 31.02 8.82
CA PHE A 955 -0.70 32.44 9.16
C PHE A 955 -1.42 33.38 8.19
N SER A 956 -1.53 33.06 6.88
CA SER A 956 -2.20 33.92 5.88
C SER A 956 -1.80 35.41 5.94
N VAL A 957 -0.52 35.69 6.24
CA VAL A 957 0.01 37.07 6.31
C VAL A 957 0.54 37.45 4.94
N ASP A 958 -0.09 38.44 4.30
CA ASP A 958 0.50 39.14 3.16
C ASP A 958 1.85 39.72 3.57
N PHE A 959 2.93 39.27 2.92
CA PHE A 959 4.28 39.80 3.14
C PHE A 959 4.26 41.34 3.06
N PRO A 960 4.89 42.07 4.02
CA PRO A 960 4.70 43.50 4.24
C PRO A 960 5.40 44.40 3.20
N GLY A 961 5.52 43.96 1.94
CA GLY A 961 6.14 44.72 0.85
C GLY A 961 5.49 46.08 0.64
N ASP A 962 4.19 46.22 0.88
CA ASP A 962 3.50 47.50 0.74
C ASP A 962 3.78 48.46 1.91
N ILE A 963 3.95 47.94 3.13
CA ILE A 963 4.41 48.71 4.30
C ILE A 963 5.86 49.17 4.11
N LEU A 964 6.71 48.31 3.54
CA LEU A 964 8.09 48.67 3.19
C LEU A 964 8.13 49.72 2.07
N LYS A 965 7.24 49.66 1.06
CA LYS A 965 7.11 50.70 0.02
C LYS A 965 6.61 52.02 0.60
N GLU A 966 5.67 51.98 1.55
CA GLU A 966 5.16 53.16 2.26
C GLU A 966 6.26 53.82 3.12
N LYS A 967 6.99 53.04 3.91
CA LYS A 967 8.18 53.55 4.64
C LYS A 967 9.25 54.08 3.68
N LEU A 968 9.50 53.41 2.55
CA LEU A 968 10.47 53.86 1.55
C LEU A 968 10.08 55.21 0.91
N ALA A 969 8.78 55.47 0.74
CA ALA A 969 8.28 56.74 0.22
C ALA A 969 8.36 57.90 1.23
N THR A 970 8.45 57.60 2.53
CA THR A 970 8.44 58.59 3.61
C THR A 970 9.81 58.85 4.24
N VAL A 971 10.77 57.93 4.08
CA VAL A 971 12.10 58.05 4.68
C VAL A 971 13.00 59.03 3.93
N THR A 972 13.55 60.01 4.65
CA THR A 972 14.49 61.01 4.10
C THR A 972 15.96 60.72 4.40
N ASP A 973 16.26 59.84 5.36
CA ASP A 973 17.64 59.43 5.65
C ASP A 973 18.18 58.42 4.61
N PRO A 974 19.33 58.67 3.97
CA PRO A 974 19.88 57.75 2.98
C PRO A 974 20.28 56.37 3.51
N ALA A 975 20.69 56.26 4.78
CA ALA A 975 21.13 54.98 5.34
C ALA A 975 19.94 54.08 5.67
N GLU A 976 18.90 54.63 6.30
CA GLU A 976 17.63 53.96 6.55
C GLU A 976 16.91 53.61 5.25
N ARG A 977 16.93 54.50 4.25
CA ARG A 977 16.45 54.22 2.88
C ARG A 977 17.14 53.00 2.28
N ALA A 978 18.47 52.95 2.32
CA ALA A 978 19.24 51.81 1.81
C ALA A 978 19.02 50.51 2.61
N LYS A 979 18.58 50.60 3.88
CA LYS A 979 18.13 49.45 4.69
C LYS A 979 16.77 48.94 4.17
N ILE A 980 15.81 49.84 3.95
CA ILE A 980 14.46 49.54 3.44
C ILE A 980 14.50 48.99 2.00
N GLU A 981 15.33 49.56 1.11
CA GLU A 981 15.52 49.06 -0.26
C GLU A 981 16.20 47.67 -0.32
N ARG A 982 16.94 47.27 0.72
CA ARG A 982 17.46 45.90 0.86
C ARG A 982 16.38 44.95 1.39
N ALA A 983 15.65 45.37 2.41
CA ALA A 983 14.49 44.63 2.94
C ALA A 983 13.44 44.33 1.85
N LEU A 984 13.11 45.31 0.99
CA LEU A 984 12.18 45.14 -0.12
C LEU A 984 12.67 44.11 -1.15
N ARG A 985 13.93 44.19 -1.58
CA ARG A 985 14.52 43.23 -2.52
C ARG A 985 14.55 41.81 -1.97
N LEU A 986 14.78 41.64 -0.66
CA LEU A 986 14.67 40.36 0.03
C LEU A 986 13.23 39.84 -0.01
N VAL A 987 12.24 40.66 0.38
CA VAL A 987 10.82 40.27 0.37
C VAL A 987 10.32 39.88 -1.02
N ASP A 988 10.62 40.67 -2.05
CA ASP A 988 10.18 40.37 -3.41
C ASP A 988 10.86 39.09 -3.95
N ARG A 989 12.15 38.86 -3.67
CA ARG A 989 12.81 37.59 -4.06
C ARG A 989 12.40 36.38 -3.23
N PHE A 990 11.98 36.55 -1.98
CA PHE A 990 11.34 35.48 -1.20
C PHE A 990 9.99 35.08 -1.81
N LYS A 991 9.20 36.04 -2.31
CA LYS A 991 7.99 35.75 -3.09
C LYS A 991 8.30 35.00 -4.39
N ASP A 992 9.35 35.40 -5.11
CA ASP A 992 9.76 34.69 -6.33
C ASP A 992 10.17 33.24 -6.03
N ALA A 993 11.05 33.01 -5.04
CA ALA A 993 11.49 31.66 -4.66
C ALA A 993 10.34 30.75 -4.17
N TYR A 994 9.37 31.33 -3.44
CA TYR A 994 8.14 30.65 -3.06
C TYR A 994 7.28 30.28 -4.28
N THR A 995 7.21 31.15 -5.28
CA THR A 995 6.42 30.96 -6.50
C THR A 995 7.05 29.95 -7.46
N THR A 996 8.39 29.95 -7.59
CA THR A 996 9.12 28.99 -8.45
C THR A 996 9.30 27.62 -7.82
N ARG A 997 9.14 27.50 -6.49
CA ARG A 997 9.38 26.29 -5.69
C ARG A 997 10.82 25.75 -5.77
N ASP A 998 11.79 26.58 -6.15
CA ASP A 998 13.20 26.18 -6.28
C ASP A 998 14.12 27.12 -5.49
N PHE A 999 14.28 26.81 -4.20
CA PHE A 999 15.25 27.50 -3.34
C PHE A 999 16.71 27.12 -3.65
N SER A 1000 16.97 26.08 -4.45
CA SER A 1000 18.33 25.72 -4.86
C SER A 1000 18.85 26.66 -5.96
N ASP A 1001 17.97 27.04 -6.88
CA ASP A 1001 18.22 28.05 -7.92
C ASP A 1001 18.37 29.46 -7.30
N TRP A 1002 17.62 29.76 -6.23
CA TRP A 1002 17.79 30.96 -5.40
C TRP A 1002 19.18 31.01 -4.72
N ALA A 1003 19.59 29.95 -4.03
CA ALA A 1003 20.86 29.92 -3.28
C ALA A 1003 22.12 29.78 -4.17
N SER A 1004 21.96 29.38 -5.44
CA SER A 1004 23.09 29.14 -6.34
C SER A 1004 23.44 30.31 -7.27
N LYS A 1005 22.59 31.34 -7.33
CA LYS A 1005 22.72 32.47 -8.28
C LYS A 1005 23.43 33.72 -7.76
N GLU A 1006 23.51 33.97 -6.45
CA GLU A 1006 24.25 35.11 -5.87
C GLU A 1006 25.00 34.75 -4.58
N GLU A 1007 26.11 35.45 -4.30
CA GLU A 1007 27.05 35.14 -3.21
C GLU A 1007 26.63 35.67 -1.81
N PHE A 1008 25.34 35.65 -1.46
CA PHE A 1008 24.92 36.07 -0.13
C PHE A 1008 25.53 35.18 0.96
N THR A 1009 26.16 35.82 1.94
CA THR A 1009 26.66 35.14 3.14
C THR A 1009 25.51 34.80 4.09
N ARG A 1010 25.73 33.80 4.95
CA ARG A 1010 24.75 33.36 5.96
C ARG A 1010 24.35 34.53 6.86
N GLU A 1011 25.33 35.34 7.20
CA GLU A 1011 25.20 36.52 8.05
C GLU A 1011 24.30 37.58 7.40
N GLU A 1012 24.43 37.82 6.08
CA GLU A 1012 23.60 38.80 5.36
C GLU A 1012 22.12 38.39 5.23
N ILE A 1013 21.82 37.09 5.09
CA ILE A 1013 20.44 36.60 5.01
C ILE A 1013 19.75 36.72 6.37
N VAL A 1014 20.42 36.26 7.44
CA VAL A 1014 19.91 36.36 8.83
C VAL A 1014 19.74 37.82 9.24
N GLU A 1015 20.71 38.66 8.92
CA GLU A 1015 20.64 40.10 9.18
C GLU A 1015 19.52 40.75 8.36
N GLY A 1016 19.36 40.41 7.07
CA GLY A 1016 18.27 40.90 6.24
C GLY A 1016 16.87 40.59 6.80
N ILE A 1017 16.66 39.39 7.34
CA ILE A 1017 15.40 38.99 7.99
C ILE A 1017 15.17 39.79 9.28
N LYS A 1018 16.19 39.95 10.14
CA LYS A 1018 16.12 40.80 11.33
C LYS A 1018 15.78 42.25 10.97
N GLN A 1019 16.42 42.78 9.93
CA GLN A 1019 16.18 44.14 9.47
C GLN A 1019 14.74 44.33 8.93
N ILE A 1020 14.15 43.34 8.27
CA ILE A 1020 12.72 43.36 7.88
C ILE A 1020 11.83 43.44 9.14
N MET A 1021 12.09 42.63 10.16
CA MET A 1021 11.34 42.61 11.42
C MET A 1021 11.44 43.95 12.19
N GLU A 1022 12.65 44.50 12.29
CA GLU A 1022 12.91 45.81 12.90
C GLU A 1022 12.20 46.95 12.15
N ILE A 1023 12.40 47.04 10.84
CA ILE A 1023 11.85 48.13 10.01
C ILE A 1023 10.33 48.17 10.07
N CYS A 1024 9.66 47.02 10.10
CA CYS A 1024 8.21 46.95 10.11
C CYS A 1024 7.60 47.26 11.50
N GLU A 1025 8.41 47.55 12.53
CA GLU A 1025 7.98 47.74 13.93
C GLU A 1025 7.11 46.59 14.47
N VAL A 1026 7.30 45.40 13.88
CA VAL A 1026 6.44 44.22 14.03
C VAL A 1026 6.34 43.83 15.49
N GLU A 1027 7.47 43.68 16.18
CA GLU A 1027 7.49 43.27 17.60
C GLU A 1027 6.53 44.10 18.47
N LYS A 1028 6.65 45.44 18.43
CA LYS A 1028 5.91 46.28 19.38
C LYS A 1028 4.44 46.41 19.01
N ARG A 1029 4.15 46.62 17.72
CA ARG A 1029 2.78 46.86 17.22
C ARG A 1029 1.95 45.58 17.20
N ILE A 1030 2.56 44.43 16.89
CA ILE A 1030 1.89 43.13 16.93
C ILE A 1030 1.83 42.60 18.37
N LYS A 1031 2.82 42.83 19.24
CA LYS A 1031 2.69 42.51 20.68
C LYS A 1031 1.55 43.28 21.33
N ASP A 1032 1.48 44.61 21.17
CA ASP A 1032 0.38 45.41 21.73
C ASP A 1032 -1.00 45.00 21.15
N TYR A 1033 -1.08 44.67 19.86
CA TYR A 1033 -2.31 44.23 19.21
C TYR A 1033 -2.74 42.81 19.61
N LEU A 1034 -1.80 41.86 19.70
CA LEU A 1034 -2.06 40.47 20.08
C LEU A 1034 -2.30 40.32 21.59
N GLU A 1035 -1.60 41.07 22.44
CA GLU A 1035 -1.90 41.13 23.88
C GLU A 1035 -3.32 41.66 24.12
N LYS A 1036 -3.74 42.73 23.41
CA LYS A 1036 -5.11 43.25 23.48
C LYS A 1036 -6.16 42.30 22.91
N LYS A 1037 -5.88 41.63 21.80
CA LYS A 1037 -6.90 40.87 21.04
C LYS A 1037 -7.01 39.41 21.46
N TRP A 1038 -5.88 38.75 21.75
CA TRP A 1038 -5.78 37.30 21.93
C TRP A 1038 -5.07 36.85 23.22
N GLY A 1039 -4.46 37.77 23.97
CA GLY A 1039 -3.87 37.53 25.28
C GLY A 1039 -2.45 36.96 25.28
N LEU A 1040 -1.70 37.26 26.36
CA LEU A 1040 -0.25 37.08 26.49
C LEU A 1040 0.27 35.70 26.04
N LYS A 1041 -0.45 34.60 26.34
CA LYS A 1041 -0.04 33.24 25.94
C LYS A 1041 0.03 33.02 24.43
N ARG A 1042 -0.82 33.68 23.64
CA ARG A 1042 -0.78 33.58 22.16
C ARG A 1042 0.26 34.51 21.54
N ALA A 1043 0.59 35.62 22.20
CA ALA A 1043 1.72 36.46 21.81
C ALA A 1043 3.06 35.73 22.02
N ILE A 1044 3.20 34.93 23.09
CA ILE A 1044 4.38 34.08 23.32
C ILE A 1044 4.51 33.00 22.23
N ALA A 1045 3.42 32.29 21.92
CA ALA A 1045 3.43 31.29 20.84
C ALA A 1045 3.76 31.88 19.45
N PHE A 1046 3.44 33.16 19.22
CA PHE A 1046 3.85 33.89 18.00
C PHE A 1046 5.35 34.24 18.00
N TYR A 1047 5.93 34.56 19.16
CA TYR A 1047 7.38 34.73 19.31
C TYR A 1047 8.14 33.40 19.11
N GLU A 1048 7.63 32.30 19.66
CA GLU A 1048 8.17 30.95 19.44
C GLU A 1048 8.12 30.60 17.94
N ALA A 1049 7.01 30.87 17.25
CA ALA A 1049 6.89 30.67 15.80
C ALA A 1049 7.83 31.58 14.97
N ALA A 1050 8.19 32.77 15.46
CA ALA A 1050 9.16 33.65 14.79
C ALA A 1050 10.62 33.15 15.00
N ASP A 1051 10.94 32.62 16.18
CA ASP A 1051 12.23 31.98 16.47
C ASP A 1051 12.39 30.67 15.68
N ASP A 1052 11.31 29.89 15.52
CA ASP A 1052 11.24 28.73 14.62
C ASP A 1052 11.42 29.11 13.14
N LEU A 1053 11.01 30.32 12.73
CA LEU A 1053 11.19 30.80 11.35
C LEU A 1053 12.65 31.20 11.08
N VAL A 1054 13.33 31.78 12.08
CA VAL A 1054 14.79 31.99 12.07
C VAL A 1054 15.54 30.66 12.11
N THR A 1055 15.03 29.67 12.86
CA THR A 1055 15.58 28.30 12.92
C THR A 1055 15.35 27.54 11.61
N SER A 1056 14.24 27.77 10.91
CA SER A 1056 13.99 27.20 9.57
C SER A 1056 14.91 27.82 8.51
N ALA A 1057 15.21 29.12 8.61
CA ALA A 1057 16.25 29.76 7.79
C ALA A 1057 17.67 29.24 8.15
N TYR A 1058 17.90 28.87 9.42
CA TYR A 1058 19.13 28.22 9.87
C TYR A 1058 19.30 26.83 9.23
N ASP A 1059 18.25 25.98 9.26
CA ASP A 1059 18.21 24.67 8.58
C ASP A 1059 18.56 24.83 7.09
N VAL A 1060 17.87 25.71 6.36
CA VAL A 1060 18.14 25.98 4.93
C VAL A 1060 19.60 26.45 4.71
N SER A 1061 20.18 27.24 5.62
CA SER A 1061 21.58 27.67 5.53
C SER A 1061 22.59 26.54 5.74
N ALA A 1062 22.26 25.53 6.56
CA ALA A 1062 23.07 24.33 6.74
C ALA A 1062 23.03 23.45 5.48
N GLU A 1063 21.87 23.32 4.84
CA GLU A 1063 21.73 22.61 3.56
C GLU A 1063 22.53 23.26 2.43
N VAL A 1064 22.63 24.60 2.37
CA VAL A 1064 23.51 25.29 1.40
C VAL A 1064 24.99 24.92 1.59
N ILE A 1065 25.43 24.61 2.82
CA ILE A 1065 26.78 24.12 3.10
C ILE A 1065 26.94 22.66 2.61
N ALA A 1066 25.91 21.81 2.77
CA ALA A 1066 25.89 20.46 2.21
C ALA A 1066 25.97 20.49 0.67
N TRP A 1067 25.19 21.35 0.02
CA TRP A 1067 25.23 21.57 -1.44
C TRP A 1067 26.58 22.09 -1.94
N ARG A 1068 27.28 22.97 -1.19
CA ARG A 1068 28.67 23.36 -1.53
C ARG A 1068 29.63 22.17 -1.47
N ARG A 1069 29.49 21.25 -0.50
CA ARG A 1069 30.28 20.01 -0.43
C ARG A 1069 29.95 19.06 -1.59
N LEU A 1070 28.68 18.95 -1.97
CA LEU A 1070 28.23 18.16 -3.13
C LEU A 1070 28.80 18.72 -4.46
N LYS A 1071 28.84 20.05 -4.61
CA LYS A 1071 29.49 20.74 -5.74
C LYS A 1071 31.01 20.55 -5.76
N GLN A 1072 31.65 20.41 -4.59
CA GLN A 1072 33.07 20.07 -4.47
C GLN A 1072 33.34 18.59 -4.83
N LEU A 1073 32.46 17.66 -4.43
CA LEU A 1073 32.49 16.25 -4.84
C LEU A 1073 32.32 16.08 -6.36
N ASN A 1074 31.45 16.87 -6.99
CA ASN A 1074 31.31 16.87 -8.46
C ASN A 1074 32.59 17.37 -9.17
N ARG A 1075 33.26 18.42 -8.66
CA ARG A 1075 34.58 18.84 -9.20
C ARG A 1075 35.65 17.75 -9.03
N ASN A 1076 35.67 17.08 -7.87
CA ASN A 1076 36.55 15.94 -7.65
C ASN A 1076 36.24 14.78 -8.61
N SER A 1077 34.98 14.61 -9.04
CA SER A 1077 34.55 13.60 -10.00
C SER A 1077 35.07 13.88 -11.43
N ASP A 1078 35.12 15.14 -11.85
CA ASP A 1078 35.68 15.52 -13.16
C ASP A 1078 37.20 15.33 -13.21
N ASP A 1079 37.92 15.70 -12.14
CA ASP A 1079 39.36 15.47 -12.04
C ASP A 1079 39.69 13.98 -11.83
N PHE A 1080 38.78 13.21 -11.22
CA PHE A 1080 38.81 11.75 -11.15
C PHE A 1080 38.70 11.08 -12.54
N LEU A 1081 37.77 11.55 -13.39
CA LEU A 1081 37.64 11.02 -14.76
C LEU A 1081 38.94 11.23 -15.55
N LYS A 1082 39.53 12.43 -15.48
CA LYS A 1082 40.85 12.73 -16.08
C LYS A 1082 41.95 11.82 -15.55
N ALA A 1083 42.01 11.57 -14.24
CA ALA A 1083 43.01 10.70 -13.62
C ALA A 1083 42.86 9.22 -14.05
N THR A 1084 41.61 8.76 -14.19
CA THR A 1084 41.28 7.40 -14.65
C THR A 1084 41.57 7.23 -16.13
N GLU A 1085 41.26 8.20 -16.98
CA GLU A 1085 41.63 8.22 -18.39
C GLU A 1085 43.15 8.24 -18.61
N ALA A 1086 43.88 8.99 -17.77
CA ALA A 1086 45.34 9.03 -17.81
C ALA A 1086 45.95 7.68 -17.41
N SER A 1087 45.45 7.07 -16.33
CA SER A 1087 45.89 5.75 -15.86
C SER A 1087 45.50 4.62 -16.83
N GLY A 1088 44.32 4.70 -17.45
CA GLY A 1088 43.86 3.78 -18.50
C GLY A 1088 44.66 3.92 -19.81
N ARG A 1089 45.06 5.14 -20.20
CA ARG A 1089 46.04 5.36 -21.28
C ARG A 1089 47.39 4.74 -20.95
N ARG A 1090 47.94 5.03 -19.77
CA ARG A 1090 49.25 4.51 -19.33
C ARG A 1090 49.26 2.98 -19.27
N LEU A 1091 48.19 2.35 -18.81
CA LEU A 1091 48.05 0.90 -18.79
C LEU A 1091 48.05 0.29 -20.21
N ARG A 1092 47.38 0.93 -21.19
CA ARG A 1092 47.43 0.51 -22.60
C ARG A 1092 48.82 0.69 -23.21
N GLU A 1093 49.50 1.80 -22.92
CA GLU A 1093 50.89 2.05 -23.34
C GLU A 1093 51.84 0.97 -22.82
N LEU A 1094 51.76 0.62 -21.53
CA LEU A 1094 52.61 -0.41 -20.92
C LEU A 1094 52.34 -1.79 -21.51
N ILE A 1095 51.07 -2.16 -21.74
CA ILE A 1095 50.72 -3.44 -22.38
C ILE A 1095 51.26 -3.49 -23.81
N ALA A 1096 51.10 -2.42 -24.59
CA ALA A 1096 51.65 -2.33 -25.94
C ALA A 1096 53.19 -2.44 -25.95
N ALA A 1097 53.88 -1.76 -25.02
CA ALA A 1097 55.32 -1.81 -24.88
C ALA A 1097 55.84 -3.21 -24.46
N ILE A 1098 55.09 -3.94 -23.62
CA ILE A 1098 55.38 -5.34 -23.25
C ILE A 1098 55.22 -6.24 -24.49
N HIS A 1099 54.11 -6.15 -25.21
CA HIS A 1099 53.85 -6.95 -26.41
C HIS A 1099 54.89 -6.71 -27.51
N GLU A 1100 55.30 -5.46 -27.74
CA GLU A 1100 56.39 -5.10 -28.66
C GLU A 1100 57.70 -5.85 -28.31
N ARG A 1101 58.03 -5.92 -27.03
CA ARG A 1101 59.25 -6.57 -26.53
C ARG A 1101 59.17 -8.09 -26.53
N GLU A 1102 58.00 -8.66 -26.28
CA GLU A 1102 57.75 -10.11 -26.47
C GLU A 1102 57.91 -10.50 -27.94
N ILE A 1103 57.36 -9.71 -28.87
CA ILE A 1103 57.53 -9.91 -30.32
C ILE A 1103 59.03 -9.83 -30.71
N ARG A 1104 59.79 -8.87 -30.15
CA ARG A 1104 61.25 -8.79 -30.35
C ARG A 1104 62.00 -10.00 -29.80
N LEU A 1105 61.52 -10.64 -28.74
CA LEU A 1105 62.10 -11.89 -28.22
C LEU A 1105 61.76 -13.14 -29.05
N GLY A 1106 60.85 -13.01 -30.02
CA GLY A 1106 60.30 -14.13 -30.78
C GLY A 1106 59.22 -14.90 -30.03
N LEU A 1107 58.56 -14.27 -29.07
CA LEU A 1107 57.46 -14.82 -28.29
C LEU A 1107 56.12 -14.22 -28.73
N ASP A 1108 55.02 -14.93 -28.47
CA ASP A 1108 53.67 -14.40 -28.70
C ASP A 1108 53.30 -13.31 -27.67
N PRO A 1109 52.48 -12.31 -28.03
CA PRO A 1109 51.98 -11.31 -27.08
C PRO A 1109 51.28 -11.93 -25.86
N GLY A 1110 51.69 -11.52 -24.67
CA GLY A 1110 51.20 -12.01 -23.38
C GLY A 1110 51.85 -13.31 -22.88
N SER A 1111 52.85 -13.85 -23.58
CA SER A 1111 53.54 -15.10 -23.24
C SER A 1111 54.40 -15.03 -21.96
N THR A 1112 54.89 -13.87 -21.57
CA THR A 1112 55.77 -13.72 -20.38
C THR A 1112 54.99 -13.62 -19.05
N LYS A 1113 53.72 -14.03 -19.01
CA LYS A 1113 52.78 -13.84 -17.88
C LYS A 1113 53.27 -14.43 -16.55
N GLU A 1114 53.81 -13.57 -15.70
CA GLU A 1114 53.84 -13.76 -14.25
C GLU A 1114 52.64 -13.05 -13.58
N PRO A 1115 52.04 -13.64 -12.54
CA PRO A 1115 51.03 -12.95 -11.74
C PRO A 1115 51.68 -11.81 -10.94
N CYS A 1116 51.03 -10.65 -10.85
CA CYS A 1116 51.43 -9.64 -9.87
C CYS A 1116 51.39 -10.26 -8.48
N ALA A 1117 52.54 -10.34 -7.81
CA ALA A 1117 52.61 -10.82 -6.43
C ALA A 1117 51.62 -10.02 -5.57
N ALA A 1118 50.80 -10.73 -4.78
CA ALA A 1118 49.89 -10.08 -3.87
C ALA A 1118 50.71 -9.34 -2.78
N PRO A 1119 50.36 -8.09 -2.43
CA PRO A 1119 50.94 -7.40 -1.28
C PRO A 1119 50.46 -8.02 0.04
#